data_AF-A0ABD3UZF1-F1
#
_entry.id   AF-A0ABD3UZF1-F1
#
_cell.length_a   1.000
_cell.length_b   1.000
_cell.length_c   1.000
_cell.angle_alpha   90.00
_cell.angle_beta   90.00
_cell.angle_gamma   90.00
#
_symmetry.space_group_name_H-M   'P 1'
#
loop_
_entity.id
_entity.type
_entity.pdbx_description
1 polymer ?
#
loop_
_entity_poly.entity_id
_entity_poly.type
_entity_poly.pdbx_seq_one_letter_code
_entity_poly.pdbx_strand_id
1 'polypeptide(L)'
;MRLFTAFVCISTFLCVLECMHIPRKSLWKLIRQSNVLREFKEKIEVYNLVQYVEQEDITVFAPTSDSFLAYDSSIYGYDMEDPDTVRKVILYHIVRGRVRCTDYPTTLILQALLPNRTKLYLSHHYNNAGERICTVNGVRITTNTEASNGILHIVDRVISPIQSPKTIAEFLTKPDIPKLSFQSIYLASVVDTELSNDVNSSSTLHTIFAPMDVYINSMPEYGQGPLFQDTVLLKEVFWAHVVENKAFYIPDVGDIPQIDAKAGTLSFTRYNGQVYVYNSGVRARIVMSNIPLVNGVIHVIDNLLFYKYRSIKQMVETLPETSVSAKNLNQSNTQIRTVLRTSTKLTMFVPMDEAYAKLPFGQQEILNQNVTRLSEVFGGHIVQAVIYSDGLYDGASYYTIHGDELRIVRRNNDVYVEGGGVRAQILIQNIGCTNGVIHVISNVLFVSNFTVWEAIQGLNMLSQMTDFIRKSTDIQHILSYGPFSPITVFLTADTALSMIAPDTLQNLEMNSNGLSDAIRGAIAKNVKLGTSLIHDSIEVGTYSGQKLNITKKETGLVVTGTFIEASIIVRDIWCSNGVLHIVDNLLHVPTRNIVEELAKRTELSLVSSLLVDLPEIFETLKSSGKDITFFVPSNEAFKDLPTEIADLLMKNVSLLITIFKGHIVSGSAKLMDEFTAFESMQALAGKVYVIKQSGGVFVSNNNVMGRILTGNERCTNGVIHIVDRLLYFPYKTVEVTMQETPWLSKFYGLMSNMVEFVTFAGRAGIQQTVFAPSDTFLADVPSILQTIKARPDILRETFRAHYVPDLNLGSKLLKDINFFDTIIVTSKYNVTFTVRRNPESIIKEDVVVDVGYPNLKRNLSLVVNGVACSNGIIYVIQGFLNYPRNTLLAEMYREKNLRIAMDQLLKLVPENQSIDLNSPDDIYTVLAPVNQAVQFLSFEDSFYLNNNMSEEMMNSVIGRHFIRGAKYTLQHITDGEIDTYFSLHNMTVLKNSSGVFIVWQNIEAKVLRSNILATNGIIHVIDKILFTTPYETSTVTTTTLKGNISHVPSLFCVSYSVTNIALMLVIARAIKTL
;
A
#
# COMPACT_ATOMS: atom_id res chain seq x y z
N MET A 1 39.19 -5.45 64.13
CA MET A 1 37.71 -5.39 64.26
C MET A 1 36.99 -6.05 63.07
N ARG A 2 37.31 -7.29 62.68
CA ARG A 2 36.59 -8.06 61.62
C ARG A 2 36.36 -9.55 61.93
N LEU A 3 37.16 -10.16 62.81
CA LEU A 3 36.92 -11.52 63.33
C LEU A 3 35.73 -11.58 64.31
N PHE A 4 35.54 -10.56 65.14
CA PHE A 4 34.47 -10.53 66.15
C PHE A 4 33.06 -10.52 65.52
N THR A 5 32.88 -9.79 64.42
CA THR A 5 31.61 -9.76 63.67
C THR A 5 31.31 -11.09 62.97
N ALA A 6 32.33 -11.78 62.45
CA ALA A 6 32.14 -13.11 61.86
C ALA A 6 31.70 -14.15 62.91
N PHE A 7 32.32 -14.15 64.09
CA PHE A 7 31.95 -15.07 65.16
C PHE A 7 30.55 -14.80 65.71
N VAL A 8 30.18 -13.52 65.91
CA VAL A 8 28.83 -13.15 66.34
C VAL A 8 27.79 -13.54 65.29
N CYS A 9 28.00 -13.26 63.99
CA CYS A 9 27.07 -13.67 62.93
C CYS A 9 26.93 -15.20 62.82
N ILE A 10 28.01 -15.98 62.97
CA ILE A 10 27.91 -17.45 62.93
C ILE A 10 27.16 -17.97 64.17
N SER A 11 27.42 -17.41 65.36
CA SER A 11 26.71 -17.80 66.58
C SER A 11 25.21 -17.44 66.55
N THR A 12 24.83 -16.27 65.99
CA THR A 12 23.42 -15.91 65.83
C THR A 12 22.72 -16.70 64.73
N PHE A 13 23.40 -17.03 63.62
CA PHE A 13 22.81 -17.87 62.57
C PHE A 13 22.58 -19.31 63.06
N LEU A 14 23.53 -19.91 63.79
CA LEU A 14 23.33 -21.21 64.44
C LEU A 14 22.23 -21.16 65.52
N CYS A 15 22.22 -20.15 66.38
CA CYS A 15 21.18 -19.99 67.40
C CYS A 15 19.78 -19.79 66.80
N VAL A 16 19.66 -19.11 65.64
CA VAL A 16 18.38 -18.98 64.92
C VAL A 16 17.96 -20.28 64.23
N LEU A 17 18.91 -21.10 63.75
CA LEU A 17 18.58 -22.45 63.25
C LEU A 17 18.14 -23.40 64.36
N GLU A 18 18.73 -23.34 65.56
CA GLU A 18 18.33 -24.21 66.69
C GLU A 18 17.05 -23.74 67.40
N CYS A 19 16.74 -22.43 67.40
CA CYS A 19 15.55 -21.89 68.07
C CYS A 19 14.31 -21.65 67.18
N MET A 20 14.27 -22.15 65.94
CA MET A 20 13.05 -22.14 65.10
C MET A 20 12.34 -23.50 65.01
N HIS A 21 12.48 -24.35 66.02
CA HIS A 21 11.64 -25.54 66.19
C HIS A 21 10.22 -25.15 66.68
N ILE A 22 9.41 -24.57 65.79
CA ILE A 22 7.96 -24.46 66.01
C ILE A 22 7.42 -25.89 66.13
N PRO A 23 6.85 -26.31 67.28
CA PRO A 23 6.39 -27.68 67.45
C PRO A 23 5.24 -27.93 66.47
N ARG A 24 5.48 -28.83 65.52
CA ARG A 24 4.52 -29.20 64.48
C ARG A 24 3.21 -29.63 65.14
N LYS A 25 2.09 -29.16 64.61
CA LYS A 25 0.76 -29.55 65.10
C LYS A 25 0.56 -31.05 64.81
N SER A 26 -0.13 -31.77 65.70
CA SER A 26 -0.58 -33.13 65.39
C SER A 26 -1.58 -33.12 64.23
N LEU A 27 -1.73 -34.25 63.54
CA LEU A 27 -2.71 -34.41 62.46
C LEU A 27 -4.11 -34.03 62.93
N TRP A 28 -4.50 -34.46 64.13
CA TRP A 28 -5.77 -34.09 64.74
C TRP A 28 -5.91 -32.57 64.95
N LYS A 29 -4.84 -31.90 65.42
CA LYS A 29 -4.82 -30.44 65.61
C LYS A 29 -4.81 -29.66 64.29
N LEU A 30 -4.33 -30.24 63.19
CA LEU A 30 -4.45 -29.66 61.84
C LEU A 30 -5.88 -29.81 61.30
N ILE A 31 -6.43 -31.03 61.33
CA ILE A 31 -7.80 -31.34 60.89
C ILE A 31 -8.81 -30.45 61.65
N ARG A 32 -8.71 -30.39 62.98
CA ARG A 32 -9.60 -29.59 63.84
C ARG A 32 -9.48 -28.07 63.67
N GLN A 33 -8.41 -27.58 63.03
CA GLN A 33 -8.20 -26.16 62.74
C GLN A 33 -8.43 -25.79 61.26
N SER A 34 -8.81 -26.75 60.41
CA SER A 34 -9.07 -26.50 58.98
C SER A 34 -10.55 -26.35 58.70
N ASN A 35 -10.97 -25.15 58.29
CA ASN A 35 -12.35 -24.88 57.85
C ASN A 35 -12.75 -25.73 56.63
N VAL A 36 -11.76 -26.14 55.82
CA VAL A 36 -11.94 -26.94 54.59
C VAL A 36 -12.20 -28.42 54.91
N LEU A 37 -11.95 -28.88 56.14
CA LEU A 37 -12.10 -30.28 56.57
C LEU A 37 -13.24 -30.47 57.60
N ARG A 38 -14.23 -29.56 57.65
CA ARG A 38 -15.28 -29.52 58.68
C ARG A 38 -16.03 -30.84 58.81
N GLU A 39 -16.53 -31.38 57.69
CA GLU A 39 -17.33 -32.62 57.69
C GLU A 39 -16.49 -33.84 58.11
N PHE A 40 -15.30 -33.98 57.53
CA PHE A 40 -14.36 -35.05 57.87
C PHE A 40 -13.95 -35.01 59.36
N LYS A 41 -13.68 -33.81 59.89
CA LYS A 41 -13.46 -33.57 61.32
C LYS A 41 -14.69 -33.99 62.14
N GLU A 42 -15.89 -33.53 61.77
CA GLU A 42 -17.11 -33.79 62.53
C GLU A 42 -17.43 -35.28 62.60
N LYS A 43 -17.31 -36.01 61.49
CA LYS A 43 -17.46 -37.47 61.44
C LYS A 43 -16.41 -38.18 62.33
N ILE A 44 -15.19 -37.65 62.46
CA ILE A 44 -14.16 -38.18 63.39
C ILE A 44 -14.52 -37.92 64.86
N GLU A 45 -15.11 -36.76 65.20
CA GLU A 45 -15.60 -36.47 66.57
C GLU A 45 -16.81 -37.33 66.93
N VAL A 46 -17.84 -37.37 66.07
CA VAL A 46 -19.13 -38.05 66.31
C VAL A 46 -18.95 -39.57 66.50
N TYR A 47 -18.15 -40.23 65.66
CA TYR A 47 -17.94 -41.69 65.75
C TYR A 47 -16.70 -42.10 66.56
N ASN A 48 -16.12 -41.18 67.35
CA ASN A 48 -14.99 -41.42 68.27
C ASN A 48 -13.75 -42.07 67.60
N LEU A 49 -13.32 -41.49 66.47
CA LEU A 49 -12.23 -42.01 65.64
C LEU A 49 -10.89 -41.26 65.84
N VAL A 50 -10.82 -40.31 66.77
CA VAL A 50 -9.62 -39.49 67.05
C VAL A 50 -8.37 -40.33 67.29
N GLN A 51 -8.51 -41.44 68.02
CA GLN A 51 -7.45 -42.43 68.31
C GLN A 51 -6.73 -43.03 67.08
N TYR A 52 -7.30 -42.92 65.87
CA TYR A 52 -6.67 -43.41 64.62
C TYR A 52 -5.85 -42.32 63.92
N VAL A 53 -6.15 -41.03 64.15
CA VAL A 53 -5.40 -39.88 63.61
C VAL A 53 -4.36 -39.31 64.58
N GLU A 54 -4.33 -39.81 65.82
CA GLU A 54 -3.29 -39.52 66.83
C GLU A 54 -2.21 -40.61 66.93
N GLN A 55 -2.23 -41.63 66.06
CA GLN A 55 -1.14 -42.62 65.95
C GLN A 55 0.12 -41.98 65.36
N GLU A 56 1.29 -42.48 65.74
CA GLU A 56 2.58 -42.08 65.16
C GLU A 56 2.85 -42.73 63.80
N ASP A 57 3.62 -42.03 62.97
CA ASP A 57 4.05 -42.44 61.63
C ASP A 57 2.90 -42.94 60.72
N ILE A 58 1.86 -42.12 60.58
CA ILE A 58 0.75 -42.33 59.63
C ILE A 58 0.70 -41.24 58.55
N THR A 59 -0.02 -41.51 57.47
CA THR A 59 -0.44 -40.50 56.48
C THR A 59 -1.96 -40.55 56.32
N VAL A 60 -2.61 -39.38 56.38
CA VAL A 60 -4.07 -39.22 56.33
C VAL A 60 -4.45 -38.45 55.06
N PHE A 61 -5.34 -39.03 54.26
CA PHE A 61 -5.96 -38.39 53.11
C PHE A 61 -7.30 -37.81 53.56
N ALA A 62 -7.38 -36.52 53.84
CA ALA A 62 -8.58 -35.85 54.35
C ALA A 62 -9.39 -35.23 53.19
N PRO A 63 -10.56 -35.77 52.80
CA PRO A 63 -11.47 -35.13 51.87
C PRO A 63 -11.97 -33.77 52.37
N THR A 64 -12.17 -32.82 51.45
CA THR A 64 -12.78 -31.53 51.79
C THR A 64 -14.24 -31.69 52.22
N SER A 65 -14.77 -30.68 52.93
CA SER A 65 -16.19 -30.59 53.27
C SER A 65 -17.10 -30.78 52.04
N ASP A 66 -16.81 -30.07 50.96
CA ASP A 66 -17.61 -30.09 49.74
C ASP A 66 -17.55 -31.46 49.06
N SER A 67 -16.35 -32.08 49.07
CA SER A 67 -16.13 -33.45 48.61
C SER A 67 -16.91 -34.50 49.41
N PHE A 68 -17.14 -34.25 50.70
CA PHE A 68 -17.87 -35.15 51.60
C PHE A 68 -19.39 -34.99 51.48
N LEU A 69 -19.87 -33.76 51.23
CA LEU A 69 -21.29 -33.46 50.98
C LEU A 69 -21.73 -33.86 49.57
N ALA A 70 -20.85 -33.82 48.58
CA ALA A 70 -21.10 -34.28 47.21
C ALA A 70 -21.03 -35.82 47.05
N TYR A 71 -21.01 -36.58 48.14
CA TYR A 71 -20.85 -38.03 48.11
C TYR A 71 -22.19 -38.76 47.90
N ASP A 72 -22.34 -39.43 46.76
CA ASP A 72 -23.52 -40.23 46.43
C ASP A 72 -23.42 -41.66 47.02
N SER A 73 -24.11 -41.89 48.14
CA SER A 73 -24.20 -43.20 48.80
C SER A 73 -24.85 -44.29 47.92
N SER A 74 -25.70 -43.91 46.96
CA SER A 74 -26.44 -44.83 46.08
C SER A 74 -25.57 -45.41 44.96
N ILE A 75 -24.53 -44.69 44.54
CA ILE A 75 -23.56 -45.16 43.54
C ILE A 75 -22.53 -46.12 44.18
N TYR A 76 -22.04 -45.77 45.37
CA TYR A 76 -20.91 -46.45 46.00
C TYR A 76 -21.28 -47.47 47.08
N GLY A 77 -22.57 -47.62 47.41
CA GLY A 77 -23.06 -48.64 48.36
C GLY A 77 -22.65 -48.40 49.82
N TYR A 78 -22.46 -47.13 50.18
CA TYR A 78 -21.96 -46.73 51.50
C TYR A 78 -22.76 -45.54 52.04
N ASP A 79 -23.56 -45.79 53.07
CA ASP A 79 -24.31 -44.76 53.78
C ASP A 79 -23.41 -43.96 54.74
N MET A 80 -23.29 -42.65 54.54
CA MET A 80 -22.47 -41.77 55.38
C MET A 80 -23.17 -41.35 56.68
N GLU A 81 -24.38 -41.86 56.95
CA GLU A 81 -25.07 -41.78 58.25
C GLU A 81 -24.82 -43.03 59.12
N ASP A 82 -24.56 -44.19 58.50
CA ASP A 82 -24.23 -45.45 59.18
C ASP A 82 -22.87 -45.41 59.92
N PRO A 83 -22.83 -45.64 61.25
CA PRO A 83 -21.59 -45.66 62.04
C PRO A 83 -20.52 -46.63 61.50
N ASP A 84 -20.92 -47.83 61.06
CA ASP A 84 -19.97 -48.86 60.63
C ASP A 84 -19.38 -48.53 59.26
N THR A 85 -20.18 -47.96 58.36
CA THR A 85 -19.72 -47.41 57.08
C THR A 85 -18.77 -46.25 57.27
N VAL A 86 -19.13 -45.22 58.04
CA VAL A 86 -18.25 -44.07 58.26
C VAL A 86 -16.93 -44.53 58.89
N ARG A 87 -16.97 -45.45 59.86
CA ARG A 87 -15.77 -46.08 60.41
C ARG A 87 -14.91 -46.77 59.33
N LYS A 88 -15.51 -47.54 58.40
CA LYS A 88 -14.78 -48.20 57.30
C LYS A 88 -14.14 -47.17 56.36
N VAL A 89 -14.88 -46.13 55.97
CA VAL A 89 -14.42 -45.06 55.08
C VAL A 89 -13.26 -44.30 55.71
N ILE A 90 -13.39 -43.82 56.95
CA ILE A 90 -12.34 -43.05 57.63
C ILE A 90 -11.06 -43.89 57.81
N LEU A 91 -11.16 -45.18 58.15
CA LEU A 91 -9.99 -46.06 58.29
C LEU A 91 -9.30 -46.39 56.95
N TYR A 92 -10.01 -46.30 55.81
CA TYR A 92 -9.41 -46.47 54.49
C TYR A 92 -8.60 -45.24 54.05
N HIS A 93 -8.99 -44.05 54.51
CA HIS A 93 -8.27 -42.79 54.28
C HIS A 93 -6.95 -42.65 55.08
N ILE A 94 -6.55 -43.66 55.86
CA ILE A 94 -5.34 -43.62 56.69
C ILE A 94 -4.42 -44.80 56.32
N VAL A 95 -3.15 -44.52 56.08
CA VAL A 95 -2.08 -45.50 55.83
C VAL A 95 -0.97 -45.38 56.87
N ARG A 96 -0.19 -46.45 57.05
CA ARG A 96 1.05 -46.40 57.85
C ARG A 96 2.23 -45.89 57.01
N GLY A 97 3.17 -45.25 57.68
CA GLY A 97 4.31 -44.54 57.09
C GLY A 97 4.01 -43.06 56.82
N ARG A 98 5.05 -42.22 56.89
CA ARG A 98 5.02 -40.84 56.38
C ARG A 98 5.36 -40.88 54.89
N VAL A 99 4.42 -40.52 54.03
CA VAL A 99 4.57 -40.62 52.57
C VAL A 99 4.21 -39.29 51.92
N ARG A 100 5.20 -38.56 51.34
CA ARG A 100 4.98 -37.28 50.65
C ARG A 100 4.78 -37.50 49.15
N CYS A 101 4.10 -36.56 48.50
CA CYS A 101 3.97 -36.49 47.03
C CYS A 101 5.31 -36.52 46.27
N THR A 102 6.39 -36.01 46.88
CA THR A 102 7.77 -36.09 46.34
C THR A 102 8.31 -37.51 46.26
N ASP A 103 7.86 -38.38 47.16
CA ASP A 103 8.46 -39.69 47.43
C ASP A 103 7.86 -40.79 46.52
N TYR A 104 6.90 -40.43 45.65
CA TYR A 104 6.20 -41.38 44.78
C TYR A 104 7.09 -41.74 43.57
N PRO A 105 7.41 -43.02 43.34
CA PRO A 105 7.72 -43.52 42.00
C PRO A 105 6.49 -43.43 41.07
N THR A 106 6.55 -44.04 39.88
CA THR A 106 5.45 -44.05 38.89
C THR A 106 4.13 -44.57 39.48
N THR A 107 4.19 -45.57 40.36
CA THR A 107 3.05 -46.01 41.19
C THR A 107 3.57 -46.62 42.49
N LEU A 108 2.95 -46.29 43.61
CA LEU A 108 3.26 -46.78 44.95
C LEU A 108 2.01 -47.40 45.57
N ILE A 109 2.14 -48.60 46.15
CA ILE A 109 1.02 -49.36 46.74
C ILE A 109 1.19 -49.37 48.26
N LEU A 110 0.20 -48.85 48.98
CA LEU A 110 0.20 -48.78 50.44
C LEU A 110 -0.95 -49.57 51.06
N GLN A 111 -0.74 -50.10 52.25
CA GLN A 111 -1.76 -50.77 53.05
C GLN A 111 -2.51 -49.74 53.91
N ALA A 112 -3.83 -49.66 53.77
CA ALA A 112 -4.68 -48.85 54.63
C ALA A 112 -4.84 -49.46 56.03
N LEU A 113 -5.26 -48.67 57.02
CA LEU A 113 -5.59 -49.14 58.37
C LEU A 113 -6.89 -49.96 58.43
N LEU A 114 -7.73 -49.88 57.40
CA LEU A 114 -8.89 -50.75 57.23
C LEU A 114 -8.43 -52.23 57.06
N PRO A 115 -9.07 -53.21 57.74
CA PRO A 115 -8.71 -54.62 57.62
C PRO A 115 -8.81 -55.22 56.20
N ASN A 116 -8.49 -56.52 56.10
CA ASN A 116 -8.62 -57.33 54.88
C ASN A 116 -7.77 -56.87 53.67
N ARG A 117 -6.52 -56.46 53.93
CA ARG A 117 -5.49 -56.16 52.89
C ARG A 117 -5.91 -55.10 51.86
N THR A 118 -6.73 -54.13 52.27
CA THR A 118 -7.18 -53.03 51.41
C THR A 118 -6.01 -52.11 51.03
N LYS A 119 -5.85 -51.84 49.73
CA LYS A 119 -4.69 -51.12 49.17
C LYS A 119 -5.10 -49.74 48.65
N LEU A 120 -4.26 -48.74 48.89
CA LEU A 120 -4.27 -47.46 48.17
C LEU A 120 -3.14 -47.44 47.14
N TYR A 121 -3.45 -46.94 45.95
CA TYR A 121 -2.54 -46.81 44.82
C TYR A 121 -2.24 -45.33 44.58
N LEU A 122 -1.05 -44.91 44.94
CA LEU A 122 -0.57 -43.53 44.84
C LEU A 122 0.20 -43.40 43.52
N SER A 123 -0.10 -42.37 42.73
CA SER A 123 0.61 -42.09 41.47
C SER A 123 0.84 -40.60 41.28
N HIS A 124 1.71 -40.24 40.34
CA HIS A 124 1.94 -38.85 39.97
C HIS A 124 1.87 -38.68 38.46
N HIS A 125 1.34 -37.53 38.04
CA HIS A 125 1.15 -37.10 36.66
C HIS A 125 1.65 -35.66 36.53
N TYR A 126 1.68 -35.13 35.32
CA TYR A 126 1.96 -33.71 35.07
C TYR A 126 0.76 -33.07 34.39
N ASN A 127 0.55 -31.76 34.60
CA ASN A 127 -0.38 -30.98 33.79
C ASN A 127 0.35 -30.22 32.68
N ASN A 128 -0.42 -29.64 31.76
CA ASN A 128 0.05 -28.74 30.69
C ASN A 128 0.93 -27.55 31.14
N ALA A 129 1.02 -27.24 32.45
CA ALA A 129 1.90 -26.21 33.01
C ALA A 129 3.21 -26.79 33.62
N GLY A 130 3.42 -28.11 33.55
CA GLY A 130 4.58 -28.80 34.14
C GLY A 130 4.48 -29.07 35.64
N GLU A 131 3.33 -28.83 36.27
CA GLU A 131 3.10 -29.08 37.69
C GLU A 131 2.91 -30.58 37.96
N ARG A 132 3.62 -31.13 38.96
CA ARG A 132 3.47 -32.53 39.40
C ARG A 132 2.18 -32.70 40.22
N ILE A 133 1.13 -33.21 39.58
CA ILE A 133 -0.12 -33.58 40.24
C ILE A 133 0.04 -34.98 40.87
N CYS A 134 -0.14 -35.06 42.19
CA CYS A 134 -0.17 -36.33 42.92
C CYS A 134 -1.62 -36.79 43.13
N THR A 135 -1.85 -38.10 42.98
CA THR A 135 -3.16 -38.73 43.12
C THR A 135 -3.11 -39.99 43.99
N VAL A 136 -4.27 -40.37 44.53
CA VAL A 136 -4.50 -41.62 45.28
C VAL A 136 -5.80 -42.24 44.78
N ASN A 137 -5.72 -43.47 44.24
CA ASN A 137 -6.80 -44.13 43.49
C ASN A 137 -7.43 -43.23 42.39
N GLY A 138 -6.64 -42.32 41.80
CA GLY A 138 -7.07 -41.33 40.78
C GLY A 138 -7.55 -39.98 41.35
N VAL A 139 -7.97 -39.93 42.62
CA VAL A 139 -8.39 -38.68 43.31
C VAL A 139 -7.19 -37.76 43.53
N ARG A 140 -7.34 -36.44 43.32
CA ARG A 140 -6.22 -35.49 43.43
C ARG A 140 -5.92 -35.11 44.88
N ILE A 141 -4.63 -35.03 45.18
CA ILE A 141 -4.10 -34.43 46.41
C ILE A 141 -3.86 -32.95 46.13
N THR A 142 -4.49 -32.07 46.93
CA THR A 142 -4.47 -30.61 46.74
C THR A 142 -3.50 -29.90 47.68
N THR A 143 -3.27 -30.44 48.88
CA THR A 143 -2.34 -29.89 49.89
C THR A 143 -1.58 -31.03 50.55
N ASN A 144 -0.27 -30.85 50.81
CA ASN A 144 0.58 -31.76 51.58
C ASN A 144 1.14 -31.02 52.80
N THR A 145 0.74 -31.41 54.02
CA THR A 145 1.14 -30.74 55.28
C THR A 145 1.81 -31.73 56.23
N GLU A 146 3.02 -31.43 56.70
CA GLU A 146 3.70 -32.25 57.69
C GLU A 146 3.21 -31.94 59.13
N ALA A 147 2.86 -32.99 59.87
CA ALA A 147 2.45 -32.93 61.27
C ALA A 147 3.58 -33.41 62.21
N SER A 148 3.35 -33.35 63.53
CA SER A 148 4.23 -34.04 64.49
C SER A 148 4.18 -35.55 64.29
N ASN A 149 2.98 -36.13 64.22
CA ASN A 149 2.75 -37.58 64.20
C ASN A 149 2.54 -38.20 62.82
N GLY A 150 2.70 -37.44 61.73
CA GLY A 150 2.46 -37.96 60.39
C GLY A 150 2.42 -36.90 59.28
N ILE A 151 1.68 -37.21 58.21
CA ILE A 151 1.43 -36.30 57.08
C ILE A 151 -0.08 -36.19 56.80
N LEU A 152 -0.55 -34.97 56.54
CA LEU A 152 -1.93 -34.67 56.12
C LEU A 152 -1.94 -34.28 54.64
N HIS A 153 -2.53 -35.13 53.81
CA HIS A 153 -2.88 -34.81 52.43
C HIS A 153 -4.35 -34.39 52.38
N ILE A 154 -4.67 -33.23 51.82
CA ILE A 154 -6.06 -32.87 51.51
C ILE A 154 -6.40 -33.42 50.13
N VAL A 155 -7.58 -34.05 49.99
CA VAL A 155 -8.06 -34.63 48.72
C VAL A 155 -9.41 -34.06 48.29
N ASP A 156 -9.67 -34.01 46.99
CA ASP A 156 -10.88 -33.38 46.41
C ASP A 156 -12.06 -34.34 46.16
N ARG A 157 -11.94 -35.62 46.55
CA ARG A 157 -13.05 -36.59 46.62
C ARG A 157 -12.89 -37.51 47.82
N VAL A 158 -14.00 -38.03 48.36
CA VAL A 158 -13.98 -39.15 49.31
C VAL A 158 -13.46 -40.40 48.60
N ILE A 159 -12.41 -41.00 49.13
CA ILE A 159 -11.82 -42.26 48.66
C ILE A 159 -12.58 -43.40 49.34
N SER A 160 -13.53 -44.04 48.64
CA SER A 160 -14.31 -45.14 49.23
C SER A 160 -13.66 -46.52 49.03
N PRO A 161 -13.64 -47.38 50.07
CA PRO A 161 -13.13 -48.74 49.98
C PRO A 161 -14.13 -49.66 49.26
N ILE A 162 -14.22 -49.60 47.93
CA ILE A 162 -15.23 -50.37 47.19
C ILE A 162 -15.17 -51.86 47.56
N GLN A 163 -16.31 -52.38 48.02
CA GLN A 163 -16.40 -53.54 48.91
C GLN A 163 -16.35 -54.90 48.20
N SER A 164 -15.73 -54.97 47.02
CA SER A 164 -15.69 -56.19 46.23
C SER A 164 -14.44 -57.02 46.57
N PRO A 165 -14.56 -58.17 47.28
CA PRO A 165 -13.44 -59.10 47.48
C PRO A 165 -13.12 -59.91 46.22
N LYS A 166 -13.67 -59.50 45.06
CA LYS A 166 -13.68 -60.26 43.83
C LYS A 166 -12.42 -60.03 42.99
N THR A 167 -12.12 -61.05 42.19
CA THR A 167 -11.26 -60.90 41.02
C THR A 167 -11.99 -60.13 39.91
N ILE A 168 -11.25 -59.66 38.91
CA ILE A 168 -11.82 -59.08 37.68
C ILE A 168 -12.80 -60.06 37.01
N ALA A 169 -12.48 -61.35 36.92
CA ALA A 169 -13.39 -62.37 36.38
C ALA A 169 -14.72 -62.45 37.16
N GLU A 170 -14.64 -62.54 38.49
CA GLU A 170 -15.81 -62.60 39.37
C GLU A 170 -16.65 -61.32 39.33
N PHE A 171 -16.02 -60.14 39.19
CA PHE A 171 -16.78 -58.88 39.06
C PHE A 171 -17.44 -58.75 37.68
N LEU A 172 -16.80 -59.19 36.60
CA LEU A 172 -17.41 -59.14 35.25
C LEU A 172 -18.62 -60.09 35.12
N THR A 173 -18.58 -61.27 35.74
CA THR A 173 -19.74 -62.19 35.79
C THR A 173 -20.88 -61.67 36.66
N LYS A 174 -20.57 -60.98 37.77
CA LYS A 174 -21.58 -60.43 38.68
C LYS A 174 -21.07 -59.17 39.38
N PRO A 175 -21.31 -57.97 38.82
CA PRO A 175 -20.95 -56.71 39.47
C PRO A 175 -21.65 -56.54 40.83
N ASP A 176 -20.97 -55.90 41.79
CA ASP A 176 -21.58 -55.49 43.06
C ASP A 176 -22.30 -54.12 42.97
N ILE A 177 -22.05 -53.37 41.90
CA ILE A 177 -22.68 -52.07 41.64
C ILE A 177 -23.98 -52.31 40.85
N PRO A 178 -25.15 -51.85 41.33
CA PRO A 178 -26.42 -52.02 40.63
C PRO A 178 -26.41 -51.48 39.20
N LYS A 179 -27.17 -52.12 38.31
CA LYS A 179 -27.36 -51.78 36.88
C LYS A 179 -26.15 -52.03 35.95
N LEU A 180 -24.97 -52.39 36.48
CA LEU A 180 -23.85 -52.83 35.63
C LEU A 180 -24.02 -54.29 35.18
N SER A 181 -23.57 -54.60 33.96
CA SER A 181 -23.54 -55.96 33.41
C SER A 181 -22.43 -56.05 32.36
N PHE A 182 -21.60 -57.09 32.45
CA PHE A 182 -20.41 -57.30 31.62
C PHE A 182 -20.26 -58.75 31.13
N GLN A 183 -21.38 -59.48 31.03
CA GLN A 183 -21.41 -60.89 30.66
C GLN A 183 -20.84 -61.13 29.25
N SER A 184 -21.01 -60.19 28.32
CA SER A 184 -20.53 -60.31 26.95
C SER A 184 -19.00 -60.26 26.87
N ILE A 185 -18.36 -59.34 27.61
CA ILE A 185 -16.90 -59.21 27.65
C ILE A 185 -16.26 -60.31 28.54
N TYR A 186 -16.98 -60.80 29.55
CA TYR A 186 -16.59 -62.02 30.27
C TYR A 186 -16.59 -63.26 29.35
N LEU A 187 -17.66 -63.47 28.58
CA LEU A 187 -17.75 -64.57 27.61
C LEU A 187 -16.70 -64.44 26.50
N ALA A 188 -16.40 -63.22 26.06
CA ALA A 188 -15.30 -62.97 25.13
C ALA A 188 -13.94 -63.41 25.70
N SER A 189 -13.70 -63.30 27.02
CA SER A 189 -12.44 -63.74 27.63
C SER A 189 -12.14 -65.23 27.43
N VAL A 190 -13.15 -66.07 27.16
CA VAL A 190 -12.98 -67.52 26.96
C VAL A 190 -12.15 -67.84 25.71
N VAL A 191 -12.00 -66.91 24.75
CA VAL A 191 -11.08 -67.08 23.59
C VAL A 191 -9.60 -66.87 23.95
N ASP A 192 -9.30 -66.41 25.17
CA ASP A 192 -7.96 -66.35 25.73
C ASP A 192 -7.94 -67.03 27.12
N THR A 193 -7.72 -68.34 27.11
CA THR A 193 -7.68 -69.15 28.34
C THR A 193 -6.54 -68.79 29.29
N GLU A 194 -5.44 -68.21 28.80
CA GLU A 194 -4.35 -67.73 29.65
C GLU A 194 -4.79 -66.46 30.38
N LEU A 195 -5.23 -65.44 29.63
CA LEU A 195 -5.68 -64.18 30.21
C LEU A 195 -6.93 -64.34 31.07
N SER A 196 -7.85 -65.26 30.73
CA SER A 196 -9.04 -65.58 31.54
C SER A 196 -8.65 -66.17 32.91
N ASN A 197 -7.60 -66.99 32.97
CA ASN A 197 -7.03 -67.46 34.24
C ASN A 197 -6.35 -66.31 35.02
N ASP A 198 -5.58 -65.45 34.34
CA ASP A 198 -4.86 -64.35 34.99
C ASP A 198 -5.79 -63.28 35.58
N VAL A 199 -6.89 -62.95 34.90
CA VAL A 199 -7.91 -62.03 35.44
C VAL A 199 -8.78 -62.67 36.54
N ASN A 200 -8.62 -63.97 36.77
CA ASN A 200 -9.12 -64.69 37.95
C ASN A 200 -8.03 -64.99 39.00
N SER A 201 -6.76 -64.61 38.76
CA SER A 201 -5.68 -64.78 39.73
C SER A 201 -5.52 -63.54 40.62
N SER A 202 -5.25 -63.75 41.91
CA SER A 202 -4.94 -62.66 42.86
C SER A 202 -3.45 -62.27 42.90
N SER A 203 -2.60 -62.89 42.06
CA SER A 203 -1.15 -62.62 42.01
C SER A 203 -0.74 -61.53 41.01
N THR A 204 -1.49 -61.39 39.91
CA THR A 204 -1.27 -60.40 38.85
C THR A 204 -2.12 -59.14 39.08
N LEU A 205 -1.77 -58.03 38.44
CA LEU A 205 -2.58 -56.81 38.40
C LEU A 205 -2.97 -56.51 36.96
N HIS A 206 -4.22 -56.19 36.67
CA HIS A 206 -4.67 -55.82 35.33
C HIS A 206 -5.52 -54.55 35.35
N THR A 207 -5.76 -53.95 34.20
CA THR A 207 -6.80 -52.91 34.04
C THR A 207 -7.70 -53.26 32.87
N ILE A 208 -9.02 -53.32 33.09
CA ILE A 208 -9.99 -53.58 32.02
C ILE A 208 -10.89 -52.37 31.80
N PHE A 209 -10.96 -51.93 30.55
CA PHE A 209 -11.96 -50.98 30.06
C PHE A 209 -13.21 -51.76 29.67
N ALA A 210 -14.17 -51.91 30.57
CA ALA A 210 -15.31 -52.83 30.41
C ALA A 210 -16.50 -52.13 29.71
N PRO A 211 -16.85 -52.49 28.47
CA PRO A 211 -18.07 -52.00 27.82
C PRO A 211 -19.30 -52.65 28.46
N MET A 212 -20.29 -51.86 28.87
CA MET A 212 -21.54 -52.43 29.41
C MET A 212 -22.30 -53.23 28.34
N ASP A 213 -22.89 -54.36 28.73
CA ASP A 213 -23.64 -55.26 27.83
C ASP A 213 -24.74 -54.55 27.03
N VAL A 214 -25.33 -53.47 27.57
CA VAL A 214 -26.36 -52.68 26.88
C VAL A 214 -25.89 -52.11 25.53
N TYR A 215 -24.58 -51.81 25.37
CA TYR A 215 -24.03 -51.29 24.12
C TYR A 215 -23.68 -52.38 23.11
N ILE A 216 -23.40 -53.59 23.60
CA ILE A 216 -23.17 -54.78 22.77
C ILE A 216 -24.51 -55.33 22.29
N ASN A 217 -25.50 -55.44 23.19
CA ASN A 217 -26.85 -55.89 22.88
C ASN A 217 -27.63 -54.92 21.97
N SER A 218 -27.32 -53.62 22.01
CA SER A 218 -27.87 -52.61 21.08
C SER A 218 -27.04 -52.41 19.80
N MET A 219 -25.92 -53.12 19.65
CA MET A 219 -25.19 -53.18 18.39
C MET A 219 -26.07 -53.88 17.34
N PRO A 220 -26.21 -53.33 16.11
CA PRO A 220 -26.98 -54.00 15.06
C PRO A 220 -26.39 -55.36 14.68
N GLU A 221 -27.23 -56.25 14.14
CA GLU A 221 -26.87 -57.61 13.72
C GLU A 221 -25.65 -57.66 12.78
N TYR A 222 -25.53 -56.71 11.86
CA TYR A 222 -24.38 -56.61 10.95
C TYR A 222 -23.04 -56.26 11.63
N GLY A 223 -23.08 -55.80 12.90
CA GLY A 223 -21.90 -55.63 13.75
C GLY A 223 -21.70 -56.82 14.71
N GLN A 224 -22.77 -57.34 15.31
CA GLN A 224 -22.67 -58.51 16.20
C GLN A 224 -22.19 -59.77 15.45
N GLY A 225 -22.72 -60.02 14.25
CA GLY A 225 -22.42 -61.21 13.46
C GLY A 225 -20.92 -61.43 13.22
N PRO A 226 -20.21 -60.49 12.58
CA PRO A 226 -18.77 -60.63 12.34
C PRO A 226 -17.96 -60.73 13.63
N LEU A 227 -18.31 -59.94 14.67
CA LEU A 227 -17.61 -59.92 15.94
C LEU A 227 -17.64 -61.26 16.68
N PHE A 228 -18.79 -61.95 16.68
CA PHE A 228 -18.94 -63.22 17.41
C PHE A 228 -18.70 -64.47 16.56
N GLN A 229 -18.60 -64.35 15.24
CA GLN A 229 -18.24 -65.45 14.34
C GLN A 229 -16.73 -65.57 14.13
N ASP A 230 -15.99 -64.45 14.16
CA ASP A 230 -14.53 -64.44 14.04
C ASP A 230 -13.86 -64.45 15.42
N THR A 231 -13.34 -65.62 15.81
CA THR A 231 -12.63 -65.81 17.08
C THR A 231 -11.30 -65.06 17.18
N VAL A 232 -10.66 -64.70 16.06
CA VAL A 232 -9.43 -63.90 16.05
C VAL A 232 -9.77 -62.44 16.31
N LEU A 233 -10.76 -61.91 15.59
CA LEU A 233 -11.29 -60.56 15.81
C LEU A 233 -11.82 -60.40 17.25
N LEU A 234 -12.57 -61.37 17.76
CA LEU A 234 -13.07 -61.34 19.14
C LEU A 234 -11.92 -61.31 20.16
N LYS A 235 -10.80 -61.99 19.86
CA LYS A 235 -9.60 -61.98 20.70
C LYS A 235 -8.87 -60.63 20.66
N GLU A 236 -8.64 -60.07 19.47
CA GLU A 236 -8.03 -58.74 19.33
C GLU A 236 -8.88 -57.65 20.00
N VAL A 237 -10.19 -57.71 19.83
CA VAL A 237 -11.14 -56.78 20.48
C VAL A 237 -11.12 -56.96 21.99
N PHE A 238 -11.10 -58.18 22.54
CA PHE A 238 -10.93 -58.40 23.98
C PHE A 238 -9.60 -57.81 24.48
N TRP A 239 -8.49 -58.14 23.82
CA TRP A 239 -7.15 -57.63 24.13
C TRP A 239 -7.04 -56.10 24.09
N ALA A 240 -7.78 -55.42 23.21
CA ALA A 240 -7.77 -53.97 23.11
C ALA A 240 -8.43 -53.24 24.29
N HIS A 241 -9.14 -53.97 25.16
CA HIS A 241 -9.73 -53.46 26.40
C HIS A 241 -8.87 -53.77 27.64
N VAL A 242 -7.82 -54.59 27.53
CA VAL A 242 -7.04 -55.09 28.67
C VAL A 242 -5.61 -54.56 28.66
N VAL A 243 -5.21 -53.92 29.76
CA VAL A 243 -3.82 -53.59 30.10
C VAL A 243 -3.30 -54.64 31.07
N GLU A 244 -2.23 -55.33 30.69
CA GLU A 244 -1.65 -56.42 31.47
C GLU A 244 -0.65 -55.93 32.51
N ASN A 245 -0.52 -56.66 33.63
CA ASN A 245 0.48 -56.46 34.69
C ASN A 245 0.53 -55.05 35.32
N LYS A 246 -0.56 -54.27 35.20
CA LYS A 246 -0.67 -52.88 35.66
C LYS A 246 -2.08 -52.55 36.14
N ALA A 247 -2.19 -52.07 37.38
CA ALA A 247 -3.38 -51.40 37.91
C ALA A 247 -3.27 -49.89 37.60
N PHE A 248 -4.08 -49.38 36.67
CA PHE A 248 -4.05 -47.98 36.24
C PHE A 248 -5.30 -47.23 36.69
N TYR A 249 -5.09 -46.19 37.49
CA TYR A 249 -6.11 -45.24 37.89
C TYR A 249 -6.01 -43.98 37.04
N ILE A 250 -7.16 -43.54 36.55
CA ILE A 250 -7.30 -42.36 35.71
C ILE A 250 -7.42 -41.14 36.62
N PRO A 251 -6.51 -40.14 36.51
CA PRO A 251 -6.60 -38.93 37.31
C PRO A 251 -7.83 -38.11 36.89
N ASP A 252 -8.51 -37.48 37.84
CA ASP A 252 -9.62 -36.57 37.52
C ASP A 252 -9.16 -35.34 36.72
N VAL A 253 -7.98 -34.80 37.07
CA VAL A 253 -7.39 -33.56 36.52
C VAL A 253 -5.92 -33.79 36.14
N GLY A 254 -5.41 -33.08 35.12
CA GLY A 254 -4.05 -33.27 34.60
C GLY A 254 -3.97 -34.34 33.52
N ASP A 255 -2.92 -34.34 32.72
CA ASP A 255 -2.90 -35.08 31.47
C ASP A 255 -2.75 -36.59 31.70
N ILE A 256 -3.51 -37.38 30.94
CA ILE A 256 -3.60 -38.83 31.13
C ILE A 256 -2.61 -39.48 30.15
N PRO A 257 -1.60 -40.22 30.62
CA PRO A 257 -0.59 -40.81 29.74
C PRO A 257 -1.19 -41.89 28.83
N GLN A 258 -0.61 -42.05 27.64
CA GLN A 258 -0.88 -43.21 26.78
C GLN A 258 -0.40 -44.51 27.45
N ILE A 259 -1.10 -45.61 27.19
CA ILE A 259 -0.81 -46.93 27.78
C ILE A 259 -1.10 -48.01 26.76
N ASP A 260 -0.18 -48.95 26.58
CA ASP A 260 -0.40 -50.09 25.70
C ASP A 260 -1.39 -51.08 26.33
N ALA A 261 -2.44 -51.41 25.58
CA ALA A 261 -3.28 -52.58 25.83
C ALA A 261 -2.65 -53.79 25.16
N LYS A 262 -3.19 -55.00 25.42
CA LYS A 262 -2.71 -56.24 24.79
C LYS A 262 -2.93 -56.25 23.26
N ALA A 263 -3.81 -55.39 22.74
CA ALA A 263 -3.87 -55.00 21.33
C ALA A 263 -4.00 -53.48 21.17
N GLY A 264 -2.96 -52.83 20.64
CA GLY A 264 -2.93 -51.39 20.37
C GLY A 264 -2.78 -50.50 21.60
N THR A 265 -2.48 -49.21 21.37
CA THR A 265 -2.25 -48.23 22.43
C THR A 265 -3.52 -47.47 22.78
N LEU A 266 -3.85 -47.42 24.07
CA LEU A 266 -4.90 -46.58 24.65
C LEU A 266 -4.38 -45.14 24.76
N SER A 267 -5.11 -44.21 24.15
CA SER A 267 -4.91 -42.77 24.34
C SER A 267 -6.17 -42.15 24.92
N PHE A 268 -6.04 -40.96 25.53
CA PHE A 268 -7.09 -40.37 26.34
C PHE A 268 -7.24 -38.88 26.02
N THR A 269 -8.48 -38.38 26.06
CA THR A 269 -8.77 -36.94 26.02
C THR A 269 -9.80 -36.59 27.09
N ARG A 270 -9.88 -35.30 27.44
CA ARG A 270 -11.04 -34.74 28.17
C ARG A 270 -11.77 -33.75 27.29
N TYR A 271 -13.10 -33.85 27.28
CA TYR A 271 -13.98 -32.95 26.55
C TYR A 271 -15.25 -32.73 27.38
N ASN A 272 -15.66 -31.47 27.55
CA ASN A 272 -16.82 -31.06 28.38
C ASN A 272 -16.85 -31.74 29.77
N GLY A 273 -15.69 -31.84 30.42
CA GLY A 273 -15.51 -32.47 31.74
C GLY A 273 -15.53 -34.01 31.75
N GLN A 274 -15.85 -34.66 30.63
CA GLN A 274 -15.90 -36.12 30.51
C GLN A 274 -14.58 -36.67 29.95
N VAL A 275 -14.15 -37.85 30.44
CA VAL A 275 -12.95 -38.54 29.95
C VAL A 275 -13.35 -39.50 28.83
N TYR A 276 -12.58 -39.50 27.74
CA TYR A 276 -12.71 -40.44 26.63
C TYR A 276 -11.43 -41.24 26.47
N VAL A 277 -11.56 -42.53 26.17
CA VAL A 277 -10.48 -43.44 25.82
C VAL A 277 -10.60 -43.86 24.36
N TYR A 278 -9.46 -43.99 23.68
CA TYR A 278 -9.37 -44.30 22.27
C TYR A 278 -8.37 -45.44 22.07
N ASN A 279 -8.76 -46.47 21.31
CA ASN A 279 -7.82 -47.49 20.81
C ASN A 279 -8.09 -47.75 19.33
N SER A 280 -7.03 -47.75 18.53
CA SER A 280 -7.05 -48.07 17.09
C SER A 280 -8.07 -47.26 16.26
N GLY A 281 -8.40 -46.05 16.73
CA GLY A 281 -9.36 -45.14 16.11
C GLY A 281 -10.82 -45.32 16.56
N VAL A 282 -11.13 -46.21 17.51
CA VAL A 282 -12.46 -46.24 18.15
C VAL A 282 -12.39 -45.46 19.46
N ARG A 283 -13.32 -44.52 19.64
CA ARG A 283 -13.53 -43.71 20.85
C ARG A 283 -14.63 -44.33 21.71
N ALA A 284 -14.41 -44.40 23.01
CA ALA A 284 -15.42 -44.69 24.02
C ALA A 284 -15.34 -43.62 25.13
N ARG A 285 -16.47 -43.23 25.70
CA ARG A 285 -16.48 -42.42 26.92
C ARG A 285 -16.32 -43.32 28.13
N ILE A 286 -15.65 -42.82 29.15
CA ILE A 286 -15.57 -43.49 30.45
C ILE A 286 -16.78 -43.06 31.29
N VAL A 287 -17.71 -43.99 31.51
CA VAL A 287 -18.96 -43.80 32.25
C VAL A 287 -18.71 -43.84 33.76
N MET A 288 -17.79 -44.68 34.21
CA MET A 288 -17.36 -44.80 35.61
C MET A 288 -15.92 -45.29 35.65
N SER A 289 -15.00 -44.47 36.14
CA SER A 289 -13.58 -44.81 36.26
C SER A 289 -13.25 -45.43 37.63
N ASN A 290 -12.03 -45.96 37.75
CA ASN A 290 -11.33 -46.19 39.01
C ASN A 290 -11.97 -47.23 39.96
N ILE A 291 -12.76 -48.19 39.46
CA ILE A 291 -13.33 -49.28 40.27
C ILE A 291 -12.18 -50.22 40.71
N PRO A 292 -11.79 -50.29 41.99
CA PRO A 292 -10.70 -51.14 42.46
C PRO A 292 -11.20 -52.56 42.74
N LEU A 293 -10.39 -53.56 42.38
CA LEU A 293 -10.64 -54.99 42.64
C LEU A 293 -9.38 -55.65 43.22
N VAL A 294 -9.48 -56.90 43.68
CA VAL A 294 -8.37 -57.61 44.35
C VAL A 294 -7.13 -57.71 43.46
N ASN A 295 -7.33 -57.88 42.15
CA ASN A 295 -6.30 -58.06 41.14
C ASN A 295 -6.29 -56.97 40.04
N GLY A 296 -6.79 -55.77 40.31
CA GLY A 296 -6.68 -54.68 39.34
C GLY A 296 -7.73 -53.56 39.44
N VAL A 297 -8.02 -52.95 38.29
CA VAL A 297 -8.96 -51.82 38.14
C VAL A 297 -9.90 -52.06 36.97
N ILE A 298 -11.17 -51.65 37.10
CA ILE A 298 -12.11 -51.57 35.98
C ILE A 298 -12.52 -50.11 35.72
N HIS A 299 -12.57 -49.74 34.44
CA HIS A 299 -13.17 -48.51 33.93
C HIS A 299 -14.33 -48.87 33.03
N VAL A 300 -15.55 -48.48 33.39
CA VAL A 300 -16.76 -48.74 32.61
C VAL A 300 -16.82 -47.80 31.42
N ILE A 301 -17.04 -48.32 30.22
CA ILE A 301 -17.09 -47.53 28.98
C ILE A 301 -18.38 -47.74 28.19
N ASP A 302 -18.71 -46.80 27.29
CA ASP A 302 -19.95 -46.80 26.49
C ASP A 302 -19.82 -47.21 25.01
N ASN A 303 -18.66 -47.70 24.60
CA ASN A 303 -18.45 -48.23 23.25
C ASN A 303 -17.41 -49.36 23.26
N LEU A 304 -17.45 -50.24 22.26
CA LEU A 304 -16.51 -51.35 22.11
C LEU A 304 -15.26 -50.86 21.36
N LEU A 305 -14.14 -50.71 22.06
CA LEU A 305 -12.86 -50.28 21.49
C LEU A 305 -12.36 -51.25 20.40
N PHE A 306 -11.47 -50.76 19.53
CA PHE A 306 -10.89 -51.46 18.37
C PHE A 306 -11.89 -51.80 17.24
N TYR A 307 -13.12 -52.22 17.58
CA TYR A 307 -14.10 -52.71 16.61
C TYR A 307 -14.86 -51.61 15.86
N LYS A 308 -14.59 -51.48 14.55
CA LYS A 308 -15.26 -50.52 13.65
C LYS A 308 -16.35 -51.23 12.84
N TYR A 309 -17.63 -51.01 13.20
CA TYR A 309 -18.78 -51.60 12.49
C TYR A 309 -19.73 -50.58 11.83
N ARG A 310 -19.60 -49.29 12.15
CA ARG A 310 -20.41 -48.21 11.55
C ARG A 310 -19.69 -47.58 10.36
N SER A 311 -20.40 -47.34 9.25
CA SER A 311 -19.94 -46.45 8.17
C SER A 311 -19.95 -44.98 8.62
N ILE A 312 -19.25 -44.09 7.92
CA ILE A 312 -19.23 -42.65 8.21
C ILE A 312 -20.65 -42.09 8.35
N LYS A 313 -21.55 -42.43 7.41
CA LYS A 313 -22.97 -42.02 7.44
C LYS A 313 -23.64 -42.39 8.77
N GLN A 314 -23.44 -43.61 9.25
CA GLN A 314 -24.02 -44.13 10.50
C GLN A 314 -23.31 -43.60 11.76
N MET A 315 -22.01 -43.29 11.68
CA MET A 315 -21.26 -42.72 12.78
C MET A 315 -21.70 -41.27 13.06
N VAL A 316 -21.88 -40.44 12.02
CA VAL A 316 -22.42 -39.08 12.16
C VAL A 316 -23.82 -39.09 12.80
N GLU A 317 -24.66 -40.08 12.47
CA GLU A 317 -25.99 -40.27 13.07
C GLU A 317 -25.99 -40.75 14.53
N THR A 318 -24.82 -41.07 15.11
CA THR A 318 -24.72 -41.69 16.44
C THR A 318 -23.69 -41.04 17.37
N LEU A 319 -22.92 -40.06 16.89
CA LEU A 319 -22.10 -39.19 17.73
C LEU A 319 -22.98 -38.07 18.33
N PRO A 320 -23.03 -37.90 19.66
CA PRO A 320 -23.84 -36.86 20.30
C PRO A 320 -23.52 -35.44 19.81
N GLU A 321 -22.24 -35.16 19.52
CA GLU A 321 -21.75 -33.83 19.13
C GLU A 321 -22.10 -33.42 17.69
N THR A 322 -22.77 -34.28 16.92
CA THR A 322 -23.05 -34.07 15.48
C THR A 322 -24.52 -34.33 15.09
N SER A 323 -25.48 -34.09 16.00
CA SER A 323 -26.91 -34.36 15.80
C SER A 323 -27.55 -33.43 14.74
N VAL A 324 -27.15 -32.17 14.69
CA VAL A 324 -27.52 -31.21 13.63
C VAL A 324 -26.85 -31.58 12.32
N SER A 325 -25.57 -31.96 12.36
CA SER A 325 -24.83 -32.55 11.23
C SER A 325 -25.59 -33.75 10.62
N ALA A 326 -26.09 -34.67 11.45
CA ALA A 326 -26.86 -35.85 11.05
C ALA A 326 -28.23 -35.51 10.45
N LYS A 327 -28.96 -34.56 11.06
CA LYS A 327 -30.24 -34.05 10.52
C LYS A 327 -30.03 -33.48 9.12
N ASN A 328 -29.07 -32.57 8.98
CA ASN A 328 -28.76 -31.88 7.74
C ASN A 328 -28.25 -32.87 6.67
N LEU A 329 -27.41 -33.84 7.05
CA LEU A 329 -26.96 -34.89 6.14
C LEU A 329 -28.13 -35.74 5.61
N ASN A 330 -29.13 -36.03 6.45
CA ASN A 330 -30.34 -36.75 6.02
C ASN A 330 -31.26 -35.93 5.10
N GLN A 331 -31.16 -34.59 5.11
CA GLN A 331 -31.83 -33.70 4.17
C GLN A 331 -31.04 -33.50 2.84
N SER A 332 -29.74 -33.82 2.80
CA SER A 332 -28.92 -33.73 1.59
C SER A 332 -29.34 -34.74 0.49
N ASN A 333 -28.78 -34.62 -0.72
CA ASN A 333 -29.11 -35.50 -1.83
C ASN A 333 -28.78 -36.99 -1.55
N THR A 334 -29.29 -37.88 -2.40
CA THR A 334 -29.07 -39.33 -2.27
C THR A 334 -27.65 -39.77 -2.64
N GLN A 335 -26.92 -38.98 -3.43
CA GLN A 335 -25.55 -39.29 -3.87
C GLN A 335 -24.56 -39.19 -2.70
N ILE A 336 -24.52 -38.05 -2.00
CA ILE A 336 -23.66 -37.82 -0.82
C ILE A 336 -23.92 -38.89 0.25
N ARG A 337 -25.20 -39.15 0.56
CA ARG A 337 -25.61 -40.21 1.51
C ARG A 337 -25.23 -41.62 1.07
N THR A 338 -25.11 -41.87 -0.23
CA THR A 338 -24.63 -43.17 -0.75
C THR A 338 -23.11 -43.27 -0.65
N VAL A 339 -22.38 -42.22 -1.06
CA VAL A 339 -20.91 -42.15 -0.93
C VAL A 339 -20.47 -42.42 0.50
N LEU A 340 -21.03 -41.72 1.49
CA LEU A 340 -20.71 -41.89 2.91
C LEU A 340 -21.07 -43.26 3.50
N ARG A 341 -21.92 -44.04 2.81
CA ARG A 341 -22.35 -45.39 3.21
C ARG A 341 -21.55 -46.50 2.51
N THR A 342 -21.11 -46.31 1.27
CA THR A 342 -20.57 -47.40 0.43
C THR A 342 -19.17 -47.15 -0.14
N SER A 343 -18.76 -45.89 -0.34
CA SER A 343 -17.42 -45.59 -0.84
C SER A 343 -16.40 -45.78 0.27
N THR A 344 -15.29 -46.46 -0.03
CA THR A 344 -14.20 -46.73 0.91
C THR A 344 -13.10 -45.69 0.79
N LYS A 345 -12.17 -45.72 1.77
CA LYS A 345 -11.02 -44.81 1.87
C LYS A 345 -11.42 -43.33 1.93
N LEU A 346 -12.43 -42.98 2.71
CA LEU A 346 -12.86 -41.60 2.92
C LEU A 346 -12.23 -40.95 4.16
N THR A 347 -12.15 -39.62 4.15
CA THR A 347 -12.06 -38.78 5.35
C THR A 347 -13.17 -37.74 5.28
N MET A 348 -13.95 -37.61 6.35
CA MET A 348 -14.99 -36.59 6.47
C MET A 348 -14.68 -35.64 7.62
N PHE A 349 -14.60 -34.35 7.35
CA PHE A 349 -14.58 -33.32 8.37
C PHE A 349 -16.03 -33.01 8.75
N VAL A 350 -16.45 -33.31 9.98
CA VAL A 350 -17.86 -33.23 10.38
C VAL A 350 -18.04 -32.02 11.31
N PRO A 351 -18.84 -31.00 10.94
CA PRO A 351 -19.10 -29.88 11.83
C PRO A 351 -19.86 -30.33 13.08
N MET A 352 -19.40 -29.87 14.25
CA MET A 352 -20.13 -30.02 15.51
C MET A 352 -21.46 -29.24 15.47
N ASP A 353 -22.39 -29.52 16.38
CA ASP A 353 -23.68 -28.84 16.39
C ASP A 353 -23.55 -27.33 16.69
N GLU A 354 -22.59 -26.94 17.52
CA GLU A 354 -22.21 -25.55 17.78
C GLU A 354 -21.58 -24.86 16.55
N ALA A 355 -21.11 -25.60 15.54
CA ALA A 355 -20.66 -25.02 14.27
C ALA A 355 -21.84 -24.46 13.46
N TYR A 356 -22.98 -25.14 13.49
CA TYR A 356 -24.22 -24.65 12.86
C TYR A 356 -24.85 -23.51 13.66
N ALA A 357 -24.77 -23.54 14.99
CA ALA A 357 -25.26 -22.47 15.85
C ALA A 357 -24.56 -21.12 15.61
N LYS A 358 -23.30 -21.12 15.15
CA LYS A 358 -22.55 -19.93 14.76
C LYS A 358 -22.98 -19.31 13.42
N LEU A 359 -23.72 -20.04 12.57
CA LEU A 359 -24.09 -19.53 11.24
C LEU A 359 -25.09 -18.38 11.36
N PRO A 360 -24.91 -17.26 10.62
CA PRO A 360 -25.91 -16.20 10.56
C PRO A 360 -27.28 -16.75 10.09
N PHE A 361 -28.37 -16.20 10.63
CA PHE A 361 -29.74 -16.73 10.40
C PHE A 361 -30.05 -17.02 8.92
N GLY A 362 -29.76 -16.08 8.01
CA GLY A 362 -29.99 -16.27 6.58
C GLY A 362 -29.15 -17.38 5.94
N GLN A 363 -27.96 -17.69 6.47
CA GLN A 363 -27.17 -18.86 6.01
C GLN A 363 -27.78 -20.17 6.52
N GLN A 364 -28.29 -20.21 7.76
CA GLN A 364 -29.06 -21.36 8.24
C GLN A 364 -30.32 -21.58 7.40
N GLU A 365 -31.04 -20.51 7.06
CA GLU A 365 -32.24 -20.57 6.21
C GLU A 365 -31.93 -21.10 4.81
N ILE A 366 -30.88 -20.57 4.15
CA ILE A 366 -30.42 -21.06 2.82
C ILE A 366 -30.07 -22.56 2.87
N LEU A 367 -29.32 -23.02 3.89
CA LEU A 367 -28.99 -24.44 4.04
C LEU A 367 -30.22 -25.32 4.27
N ASN A 368 -31.17 -24.85 5.08
CA ASN A 368 -32.40 -25.60 5.38
C ASN A 368 -33.36 -25.68 4.19
N GLN A 369 -33.35 -24.69 3.28
CA GLN A 369 -34.25 -24.62 2.12
C GLN A 369 -33.64 -25.18 0.82
N ASN A 370 -32.31 -25.09 0.62
CA ASN A 370 -31.65 -25.45 -0.63
C ASN A 370 -30.84 -26.76 -0.51
N VAL A 371 -31.46 -27.88 -0.87
CA VAL A 371 -30.86 -29.22 -0.86
C VAL A 371 -29.62 -29.32 -1.76
N THR A 372 -29.56 -28.59 -2.88
CA THR A 372 -28.38 -28.55 -3.75
C THR A 372 -27.20 -27.92 -3.02
N ARG A 373 -27.39 -26.71 -2.45
CA ARG A 373 -26.34 -26.03 -1.68
C ARG A 373 -25.90 -26.83 -0.46
N LEU A 374 -26.84 -27.47 0.22
CA LEU A 374 -26.54 -28.35 1.36
C LEU A 374 -25.68 -29.55 0.94
N SER A 375 -25.92 -30.10 -0.26
CA SER A 375 -25.16 -31.23 -0.80
C SER A 375 -23.76 -30.82 -1.27
N GLU A 376 -23.61 -29.66 -1.91
CA GLU A 376 -22.30 -29.05 -2.23
C GLU A 376 -21.45 -28.89 -0.97
N VAL A 377 -22.05 -28.33 0.10
CA VAL A 377 -21.38 -28.11 1.38
C VAL A 377 -20.92 -29.44 1.98
N PHE A 378 -21.76 -30.48 2.03
CA PHE A 378 -21.31 -31.79 2.50
C PHE A 378 -20.24 -32.43 1.60
N GLY A 379 -20.29 -32.24 0.28
CA GLY A 379 -19.22 -32.69 -0.62
C GLY A 379 -17.89 -32.00 -0.34
N GLY A 380 -17.91 -30.69 -0.06
CA GLY A 380 -16.74 -29.92 0.37
C GLY A 380 -16.11 -30.40 1.70
N HIS A 381 -16.82 -31.18 2.50
CA HIS A 381 -16.31 -31.76 3.75
C HIS A 381 -15.72 -33.18 3.58
N ILE A 382 -15.75 -33.77 2.38
CA ILE A 382 -15.37 -35.17 2.13
C ILE A 382 -14.14 -35.25 1.21
N VAL A 383 -13.09 -35.93 1.67
CA VAL A 383 -11.86 -36.22 0.93
C VAL A 383 -11.79 -37.71 0.60
N GLN A 384 -11.36 -38.07 -0.60
CA GLN A 384 -11.31 -39.45 -1.11
C GLN A 384 -10.01 -40.21 -0.71
N ALA A 385 -9.48 -39.93 0.49
CA ALA A 385 -8.35 -40.64 1.10
C ALA A 385 -8.60 -40.86 2.61
N VAL A 386 -7.94 -41.84 3.23
CA VAL A 386 -7.93 -41.97 4.71
C VAL A 386 -6.78 -41.14 5.26
N ILE A 387 -7.08 -40.14 6.09
CA ILE A 387 -6.12 -39.21 6.66
C ILE A 387 -6.31 -39.24 8.18
N TYR A 388 -5.31 -39.75 8.90
CA TYR A 388 -5.22 -39.64 10.36
C TYR A 388 -4.45 -38.37 10.76
N SER A 389 -4.43 -38.04 12.07
CA SER A 389 -3.69 -36.93 12.70
C SER A 389 -2.30 -36.65 12.11
N ASP A 390 -1.60 -37.71 11.74
CA ASP A 390 -0.20 -37.68 11.32
C ASP A 390 -0.05 -37.16 9.89
N GLY A 391 -1.09 -37.29 9.07
CA GLY A 391 -1.23 -36.61 7.78
C GLY A 391 -1.70 -35.15 7.89
N LEU A 392 -2.24 -34.74 9.04
CA LEU A 392 -2.70 -33.37 9.28
C LEU A 392 -1.54 -32.44 9.70
N TYR A 393 -0.42 -32.47 8.96
CA TYR A 393 0.73 -31.60 9.19
C TYR A 393 0.52 -30.19 8.63
N ASP A 394 1.29 -29.21 9.11
CA ASP A 394 1.15 -27.81 8.69
C ASP A 394 1.47 -27.63 7.20
N GLY A 395 0.60 -26.93 6.47
CA GLY A 395 0.73 -26.72 5.03
C GLY A 395 0.35 -27.91 4.15
N ALA A 396 -0.17 -29.02 4.70
CA ALA A 396 -0.73 -30.10 3.89
C ALA A 396 -1.98 -29.62 3.13
N SER A 397 -2.10 -29.97 1.85
CA SER A 397 -3.31 -29.70 1.04
C SER A 397 -3.93 -30.99 0.51
N TYR A 398 -5.26 -31.04 0.52
CA TYR A 398 -6.08 -32.16 0.08
C TYR A 398 -7.21 -31.67 -0.83
N TYR A 399 -7.79 -32.55 -1.64
CA TYR A 399 -8.91 -32.21 -2.52
C TYR A 399 -10.20 -32.92 -2.11
N THR A 400 -11.32 -32.18 -2.15
CA THR A 400 -12.66 -32.69 -1.86
C THR A 400 -13.18 -33.58 -2.99
N ILE A 401 -14.29 -34.29 -2.77
CA ILE A 401 -15.00 -35.02 -3.85
C ILE A 401 -15.63 -34.09 -4.91
N HIS A 402 -15.56 -32.77 -4.74
CA HIS A 402 -15.93 -31.77 -5.74
C HIS A 402 -14.70 -31.06 -6.37
N GLY A 403 -13.49 -31.35 -5.89
CA GLY A 403 -12.25 -30.76 -6.40
C GLY A 403 -11.82 -29.46 -5.72
N ASP A 404 -12.54 -29.01 -4.69
CA ASP A 404 -12.09 -27.88 -3.85
C ASP A 404 -10.82 -28.25 -3.07
N GLU A 405 -10.00 -27.25 -2.75
CA GLU A 405 -8.85 -27.44 -1.86
C GLU A 405 -9.26 -27.34 -0.38
N LEU A 406 -8.77 -28.27 0.43
CA LEU A 406 -8.72 -28.21 1.88
C LEU A 406 -7.26 -28.11 2.33
N ARG A 407 -6.91 -26.99 3.00
CA ARG A 407 -5.56 -26.76 3.53
C ARG A 407 -5.52 -26.98 5.04
N ILE A 408 -4.47 -27.64 5.52
CA ILE A 408 -4.20 -27.82 6.95
C ILE A 408 -3.25 -26.72 7.44
N VAL A 409 -3.55 -26.15 8.60
CA VAL A 409 -2.74 -25.12 9.27
C VAL A 409 -2.59 -25.48 10.74
N ARG A 410 -1.38 -25.39 11.30
CA ARG A 410 -1.12 -25.56 12.75
C ARG A 410 -0.72 -24.24 13.40
N ARG A 411 -1.27 -23.95 14.59
CA ARG A 411 -0.89 -22.79 15.42
C ARG A 411 -1.02 -23.15 16.89
N ASN A 412 -0.02 -22.83 17.72
CA ASN A 412 -0.09 -23.02 19.18
C ASN A 412 -0.52 -24.44 19.60
N ASN A 413 0.02 -25.46 18.93
CA ASN A 413 -0.37 -26.89 18.99
C ASN A 413 -1.78 -27.26 18.47
N ASP A 414 -2.68 -26.30 18.25
CA ASP A 414 -3.96 -26.54 17.58
C ASP A 414 -3.78 -26.85 16.08
N VAL A 415 -4.65 -27.73 15.57
CA VAL A 415 -4.73 -28.10 14.14
C VAL A 415 -6.04 -27.56 13.57
N TYR A 416 -5.94 -26.89 12.42
CA TYR A 416 -7.06 -26.31 11.69
C TYR A 416 -7.13 -26.87 10.27
N VAL A 417 -8.35 -26.94 9.73
CA VAL A 417 -8.63 -27.13 8.30
C VAL A 417 -9.27 -25.87 7.73
N GLU A 418 -8.84 -25.47 6.54
CA GLU A 418 -9.32 -24.31 5.79
C GLU A 418 -9.98 -24.80 4.50
N GLY A 419 -11.23 -24.39 4.25
CA GLY A 419 -12.02 -24.83 3.10
C GLY A 419 -13.13 -23.85 2.75
N GLY A 420 -13.21 -23.44 1.47
CA GLY A 420 -14.20 -22.48 0.99
C GLY A 420 -14.13 -21.12 1.69
N GLY A 421 -12.92 -20.68 2.06
CA GLY A 421 -12.67 -19.42 2.79
C GLY A 421 -12.93 -19.49 4.31
N VAL A 422 -13.42 -20.61 4.84
CA VAL A 422 -13.67 -20.81 6.28
C VAL A 422 -12.51 -21.59 6.90
N ARG A 423 -11.98 -21.12 8.04
CA ARG A 423 -11.08 -21.89 8.92
C ARG A 423 -11.91 -22.55 10.02
N ALA A 424 -11.69 -23.84 10.26
CA ALA A 424 -12.27 -24.61 11.36
C ALA A 424 -11.17 -25.31 12.16
N GLN A 425 -11.26 -25.30 13.49
CA GLN A 425 -10.37 -26.07 14.37
C GLN A 425 -10.81 -27.52 14.38
N ILE A 426 -9.87 -28.47 14.40
CA ILE A 426 -10.16 -29.90 14.43
C ILE A 426 -10.17 -30.36 15.89
N LEU A 427 -11.37 -30.43 16.48
CA LEU A 427 -11.59 -30.61 17.91
C LEU A 427 -11.52 -32.07 18.37
N ILE A 428 -11.95 -33.01 17.51
CA ILE A 428 -11.89 -34.45 17.80
C ILE A 428 -11.34 -35.16 16.58
N GLN A 429 -10.21 -35.85 16.73
CA GLN A 429 -9.50 -36.48 15.61
C GLN A 429 -9.68 -38.01 15.61
N ASN A 430 -9.39 -38.63 14.47
CA ASN A 430 -9.17 -40.07 14.30
C ASN A 430 -10.38 -40.99 14.62
N ILE A 431 -11.63 -40.52 14.45
CA ILE A 431 -12.81 -41.37 14.65
C ILE A 431 -12.96 -42.33 13.45
N GLY A 432 -12.52 -43.57 13.62
CA GLY A 432 -12.52 -44.60 12.59
C GLY A 432 -13.90 -45.21 12.34
N CYS A 433 -14.22 -45.39 11.05
CA CYS A 433 -15.42 -46.03 10.53
C CYS A 433 -15.03 -47.22 9.64
N THR A 434 -16.00 -48.06 9.24
CA THR A 434 -15.75 -49.20 8.33
C THR A 434 -15.21 -48.79 6.96
N ASN A 435 -15.53 -47.57 6.51
CA ASN A 435 -15.20 -47.07 5.17
C ASN A 435 -14.28 -45.84 5.17
N GLY A 436 -13.79 -45.37 6.32
CA GLY A 436 -12.94 -44.17 6.40
C GLY A 436 -12.75 -43.63 7.82
N VAL A 437 -12.44 -42.34 7.91
CA VAL A 437 -12.22 -41.59 9.17
C VAL A 437 -13.11 -40.34 9.23
N ILE A 438 -13.53 -39.98 10.44
CA ILE A 438 -14.15 -38.70 10.79
C ILE A 438 -13.17 -37.88 11.65
N HIS A 439 -13.12 -36.58 11.35
CA HIS A 439 -12.59 -35.57 12.28
C HIS A 439 -13.68 -34.53 12.56
N VAL A 440 -13.99 -34.23 13.81
CA VAL A 440 -15.02 -33.26 14.18
C VAL A 440 -14.43 -31.85 14.22
N ILE A 441 -15.08 -30.89 13.56
CA ILE A 441 -14.56 -29.54 13.34
C ILE A 441 -15.45 -28.43 13.90
N SER A 442 -14.85 -27.29 14.25
CA SER A 442 -15.50 -26.24 15.02
C SER A 442 -16.42 -25.29 14.23
N ASN A 443 -16.28 -25.21 12.91
CA ASN A 443 -17.05 -24.34 12.00
C ASN A 443 -17.48 -25.14 10.75
N VAL A 444 -18.54 -24.73 10.07
CA VAL A 444 -19.00 -25.36 8.81
C VAL A 444 -18.17 -24.82 7.64
N LEU A 445 -17.36 -25.66 6.99
CA LEU A 445 -16.58 -25.26 5.81
C LEU A 445 -17.51 -24.91 4.63
N PHE A 446 -17.03 -24.07 3.71
CA PHE A 446 -17.79 -23.59 2.55
C PHE A 446 -19.10 -22.83 2.87
N VAL A 447 -19.39 -22.54 4.14
CA VAL A 447 -20.50 -21.69 4.58
C VAL A 447 -19.94 -20.57 5.42
N SER A 448 -19.74 -19.40 4.82
CA SER A 448 -19.14 -18.24 5.49
C SER A 448 -19.97 -17.86 6.73
N ASN A 449 -19.39 -18.10 7.90
CA ASN A 449 -20.09 -18.27 9.18
C ASN A 449 -20.10 -17.01 10.06
N PHE A 450 -19.78 -15.85 9.48
CA PHE A 450 -19.82 -14.54 10.13
C PHE A 450 -19.93 -13.45 9.05
N THR A 451 -20.56 -12.32 9.38
CA THR A 451 -20.55 -11.08 8.59
C THR A 451 -19.18 -10.40 8.65
N VAL A 452 -18.93 -9.43 7.76
CA VAL A 452 -17.71 -8.61 7.85
C VAL A 452 -17.62 -7.86 9.19
N TRP A 453 -18.75 -7.43 9.76
CA TRP A 453 -18.74 -6.79 11.08
C TRP A 453 -18.30 -7.76 12.20
N GLU A 454 -18.88 -8.96 12.24
CA GLU A 454 -18.51 -9.99 13.21
C GLU A 454 -17.04 -10.44 13.04
N ALA A 455 -16.53 -10.49 11.80
CA ALA A 455 -15.11 -10.71 11.53
C ALA A 455 -14.21 -9.64 12.15
N ILE A 456 -14.56 -8.36 11.97
CA ILE A 456 -13.81 -7.22 12.50
C ILE A 456 -13.80 -7.27 14.04
N GLN A 457 -14.95 -7.51 14.67
CA GLN A 457 -15.07 -7.64 16.11
C GLN A 457 -14.26 -8.80 16.72
N GLY A 458 -14.08 -9.90 15.97
CA GLY A 458 -13.32 -11.08 16.40
C GLY A 458 -11.80 -10.98 16.23
N LEU A 459 -11.28 -9.87 15.68
CA LEU A 459 -9.87 -9.72 15.34
C LEU A 459 -9.19 -8.66 16.23
N ASN A 460 -8.40 -9.12 17.23
CA ASN A 460 -7.67 -8.27 18.18
C ASN A 460 -6.79 -7.18 17.52
N MET A 461 -6.40 -7.34 16.25
CA MET A 461 -5.61 -6.38 15.46
C MET A 461 -6.45 -5.29 14.77
N LEU A 462 -7.76 -5.26 15.00
CA LEU A 462 -8.73 -4.27 14.52
C LEU A 462 -9.55 -3.70 15.69
N SER A 463 -9.06 -3.77 16.93
CA SER A 463 -9.75 -3.31 18.14
C SER A 463 -10.04 -1.80 18.09
N GLN A 464 -9.03 -0.98 17.77
CA GLN A 464 -9.18 0.48 17.65
C GLN A 464 -10.13 0.84 16.51
N MET A 465 -9.99 0.16 15.37
CA MET A 465 -10.89 0.37 14.23
C MET A 465 -12.33 -0.08 14.52
N THR A 466 -12.52 -1.12 15.34
CA THR A 466 -13.84 -1.53 15.84
C THR A 466 -14.47 -0.41 16.68
N ASP A 467 -13.69 0.28 17.52
CA ASP A 467 -14.17 1.41 18.32
C ASP A 467 -14.44 2.69 17.50
N PHE A 468 -13.75 2.90 16.38
CA PHE A 468 -14.15 3.92 15.40
C PHE A 468 -15.47 3.56 14.70
N ILE A 469 -15.62 2.31 14.24
CA ILE A 469 -16.84 1.86 13.57
C ILE A 469 -18.04 1.86 14.53
N ARG A 470 -17.85 1.53 15.82
CA ARG A 470 -18.89 1.64 16.87
C ARG A 470 -19.50 3.04 16.98
N LYS A 471 -18.75 4.10 16.65
CA LYS A 471 -19.24 5.50 16.63
C LYS A 471 -20.16 5.80 15.44
N SER A 472 -20.27 4.91 14.44
CA SER A 472 -21.08 5.10 13.22
C SER A 472 -22.03 3.91 12.96
N THR A 473 -23.33 4.14 13.17
CA THR A 473 -24.37 3.11 13.01
C THR A 473 -24.60 2.71 11.55
N ASP A 474 -24.44 3.65 10.61
CA ASP A 474 -24.53 3.41 9.17
C ASP A 474 -23.45 2.43 8.68
N ILE A 475 -22.20 2.63 9.10
CA ILE A 475 -21.08 1.75 8.73
C ILE A 475 -21.27 0.35 9.35
N GLN A 476 -21.73 0.27 10.61
CA GLN A 476 -22.11 -1.01 11.23
C GLN A 476 -23.22 -1.71 10.45
N HIS A 477 -24.23 -0.98 9.97
CA HIS A 477 -25.30 -1.53 9.14
C HIS A 477 -24.77 -2.06 7.81
N ILE A 478 -23.88 -1.33 7.12
CA ILE A 478 -23.25 -1.81 5.87
C ILE A 478 -22.45 -3.10 6.11
N LEU A 479 -21.66 -3.15 7.19
CA LEU A 479 -20.77 -4.29 7.50
C LEU A 479 -21.51 -5.52 8.05
N SER A 480 -22.70 -5.36 8.63
CA SER A 480 -23.53 -6.44 9.19
C SER A 480 -24.63 -6.89 8.22
N TYR A 481 -25.41 -5.93 7.73
CA TYR A 481 -26.67 -6.10 6.99
C TYR A 481 -26.63 -5.34 5.65
N GLY A 482 -25.46 -5.27 5.03
CA GLY A 482 -25.27 -4.60 3.74
C GLY A 482 -26.33 -5.03 2.71
N PRO A 483 -26.83 -4.10 1.87
CA PRO A 483 -27.91 -4.38 0.93
C PRO A 483 -27.53 -5.56 0.04
N PHE A 484 -28.45 -6.52 -0.14
CA PHE A 484 -28.33 -7.93 -0.59
C PHE A 484 -27.20 -8.36 -1.56
N SER A 485 -26.56 -7.43 -2.25
CA SER A 485 -25.27 -7.58 -2.93
C SER A 485 -24.09 -7.86 -1.96
N PRO A 486 -22.99 -8.46 -2.44
CA PRO A 486 -21.77 -8.62 -1.65
C PRO A 486 -20.93 -7.33 -1.51
N ILE A 487 -20.07 -7.28 -0.49
CA ILE A 487 -19.07 -6.22 -0.27
C ILE A 487 -17.63 -6.75 -0.20
N THR A 488 -16.64 -5.88 -0.43
CA THR A 488 -15.22 -6.15 -0.11
C THR A 488 -14.64 -4.99 0.69
N VAL A 489 -13.90 -5.28 1.76
CA VAL A 489 -13.48 -4.27 2.75
C VAL A 489 -11.97 -4.31 2.94
N PHE A 490 -11.33 -3.13 2.94
CA PHE A 490 -9.88 -2.95 3.10
C PHE A 490 -9.57 -2.15 4.38
N LEU A 491 -9.58 -2.83 5.53
CA LEU A 491 -9.56 -2.17 6.83
C LEU A 491 -8.13 -1.97 7.37
N THR A 492 -7.83 -0.80 7.92
CA THR A 492 -6.49 -0.50 8.48
C THR A 492 -6.23 -1.27 9.77
N ALA A 493 -5.04 -1.87 9.90
CA ALA A 493 -4.61 -2.55 11.12
C ALA A 493 -4.36 -1.56 12.28
N ASP A 494 -4.67 -1.96 13.51
CA ASP A 494 -4.35 -1.21 14.74
C ASP A 494 -2.86 -0.89 14.86
N THR A 495 -1.98 -1.76 14.34
CA THR A 495 -0.53 -1.49 14.30
C THR A 495 -0.19 -0.29 13.43
N ALA A 496 -0.89 -0.09 12.31
CA ALA A 496 -0.73 1.09 11.46
C ALA A 496 -1.37 2.34 12.08
N LEU A 497 -2.53 2.20 12.75
CA LEU A 497 -3.14 3.28 13.53
C LEU A 497 -2.22 3.75 14.68
N SER A 498 -1.53 2.82 15.36
CA SER A 498 -0.57 3.15 16.43
C SER A 498 0.71 3.86 15.97
N MET A 499 0.96 3.91 14.66
CA MET A 499 2.06 4.68 14.06
C MET A 499 1.63 6.10 13.63
N ILE A 500 0.36 6.46 13.76
CA ILE A 500 -0.15 7.81 13.48
C ILE A 500 0.24 8.72 14.65
N ALA A 501 0.71 9.94 14.36
CA ALA A 501 1.02 10.92 15.39
C ALA A 501 -0.21 11.21 16.28
N PRO A 502 -0.09 11.29 17.62
CA PRO A 502 -1.25 11.43 18.51
C PRO A 502 -2.17 12.60 18.16
N ASP A 503 -1.59 13.76 17.82
CA ASP A 503 -2.34 14.95 17.41
C ASP A 503 -3.10 14.71 16.10
N THR A 504 -2.52 13.98 15.15
CA THR A 504 -3.21 13.57 13.91
C THR A 504 -4.37 12.64 14.22
N LEU A 505 -4.17 11.61 15.06
CA LEU A 505 -5.22 10.68 15.44
C LEU A 505 -6.37 11.38 16.18
N GLN A 506 -6.05 12.32 17.09
CA GLN A 506 -7.06 13.15 17.77
C GLN A 506 -7.85 14.02 16.78
N ASN A 507 -7.18 14.60 15.77
CA ASN A 507 -7.87 15.37 14.71
C ASN A 507 -8.76 14.49 13.83
N LEU A 508 -8.40 13.22 13.58
CA LEU A 508 -9.26 12.25 12.90
C LEU A 508 -10.49 11.89 13.73
N GLU A 509 -10.35 11.76 15.05
CA GLU A 509 -11.49 11.53 15.96
C GLU A 509 -12.44 12.74 16.05
N MET A 510 -11.90 13.96 16.07
CA MET A 510 -12.72 15.18 16.04
C MET A 510 -13.42 15.38 14.69
N ASN A 511 -12.79 14.99 13.57
CA ASN A 511 -13.41 14.98 12.25
C ASN A 511 -14.07 13.62 11.94
N SER A 512 -15.03 13.23 12.78
CA SER A 512 -15.77 11.95 12.67
C SER A 512 -16.45 11.74 11.31
N ASN A 513 -16.84 12.81 10.61
CA ASN A 513 -17.37 12.75 9.26
C ASN A 513 -16.30 12.32 8.25
N GLY A 514 -15.14 12.98 8.24
CA GLY A 514 -14.03 12.63 7.35
C GLY A 514 -13.52 11.20 7.56
N LEU A 515 -13.41 10.76 8.81
CA LEU A 515 -13.05 9.37 9.13
C LEU A 515 -14.15 8.37 8.71
N SER A 516 -15.43 8.72 8.88
CA SER A 516 -16.53 7.87 8.41
C SER A 516 -16.53 7.71 6.89
N ASP A 517 -16.30 8.80 6.14
CA ASP A 517 -16.24 8.74 4.67
C ASP A 517 -14.99 8.03 4.16
N ALA A 518 -13.87 8.09 4.89
CA ALA A 518 -12.68 7.27 4.64
C ALA A 518 -13.00 5.77 4.75
N ILE A 519 -13.69 5.37 5.82
CA ILE A 519 -14.10 3.96 6.04
C ILE A 519 -15.16 3.54 5.01
N ARG A 520 -16.11 4.42 4.60
CA ARG A 520 -17.02 4.17 3.47
C ARG A 520 -16.28 4.06 2.12
N GLY A 521 -15.12 4.70 1.98
CA GLY A 521 -14.19 4.55 0.85
C GLY A 521 -13.48 3.19 0.87
N ALA A 522 -13.07 2.73 2.05
CA ALA A 522 -12.47 1.41 2.24
C ALA A 522 -13.43 0.22 1.99
N ILE A 523 -14.73 0.46 1.77
CA ILE A 523 -15.75 -0.57 1.46
C ILE A 523 -16.13 -0.47 -0.02
N ALA A 524 -15.70 -1.44 -0.81
CA ALA A 524 -16.13 -1.66 -2.19
C ALA A 524 -17.51 -2.35 -2.23
N LYS A 525 -18.40 -1.89 -3.13
CA LYS A 525 -19.79 -2.36 -3.23
C LYS A 525 -20.01 -3.35 -4.37
N ASN A 526 -21.00 -4.23 -4.19
CA ASN A 526 -21.47 -5.20 -5.17
C ASN A 526 -20.42 -6.23 -5.66
N VAL A 527 -19.39 -6.55 -4.87
CA VAL A 527 -18.32 -7.47 -5.28
C VAL A 527 -17.70 -8.23 -4.09
N LYS A 528 -17.33 -9.51 -4.30
CA LYS A 528 -16.39 -10.27 -3.45
C LYS A 528 -15.07 -10.44 -4.19
N LEU A 529 -14.09 -9.56 -3.97
CA LEU A 529 -12.74 -9.71 -4.53
C LEU A 529 -11.87 -10.52 -3.56
N GLY A 530 -11.72 -11.81 -3.84
CA GLY A 530 -10.62 -12.60 -3.31
C GLY A 530 -9.32 -12.34 -4.09
N THR A 531 -8.15 -12.53 -3.48
CA THR A 531 -6.87 -12.13 -4.10
C THR A 531 -6.50 -12.94 -5.34
N SER A 532 -7.03 -14.16 -5.47
CA SER A 532 -6.92 -15.00 -6.68
C SER A 532 -7.59 -14.40 -7.93
N LEU A 533 -8.53 -13.47 -7.77
CA LEU A 533 -9.23 -12.80 -8.87
C LEU A 533 -8.47 -11.58 -9.41
N ILE A 534 -7.37 -11.17 -8.75
CA ILE A 534 -6.59 -9.98 -9.11
C ILE A 534 -5.39 -10.41 -9.96
N HIS A 535 -5.54 -10.33 -11.28
CA HIS A 535 -4.47 -10.66 -12.22
C HIS A 535 -3.44 -9.53 -12.32
N ASP A 536 -3.87 -8.33 -12.76
CA ASP A 536 -3.01 -7.15 -12.92
C ASP A 536 -3.50 -5.98 -12.04
N SER A 537 -4.60 -5.32 -12.43
CA SER A 537 -5.24 -4.22 -11.71
C SER A 537 -6.76 -4.24 -11.84
N ILE A 538 -7.49 -3.94 -10.77
CA ILE A 538 -8.97 -3.87 -10.74
C ILE A 538 -9.42 -2.58 -10.05
N GLU A 539 -10.24 -1.79 -10.74
CA GLU A 539 -10.91 -0.60 -10.20
C GLU A 539 -12.32 -0.96 -9.70
N VAL A 540 -12.70 -0.50 -8.50
CA VAL A 540 -14.02 -0.72 -7.90
C VAL A 540 -14.60 0.55 -7.28
N GLY A 541 -15.92 0.70 -7.36
CA GLY A 541 -16.67 1.79 -6.71
C GLY A 541 -17.00 1.47 -5.24
N THR A 542 -17.05 2.50 -4.41
CA THR A 542 -17.18 2.37 -2.94
C THR A 542 -18.50 2.93 -2.41
N TYR A 543 -18.77 2.80 -1.10
CA TYR A 543 -19.93 3.42 -0.45
C TYR A 543 -19.78 4.94 -0.27
N SER A 544 -18.54 5.48 -0.25
CA SER A 544 -18.30 6.93 -0.28
C SER A 544 -18.50 7.57 -1.66
N GLY A 545 -18.74 6.76 -2.70
CA GLY A 545 -18.73 7.20 -4.10
C GLY A 545 -17.33 7.35 -4.72
N GLN A 546 -16.28 7.42 -3.90
CA GLN A 546 -14.89 7.35 -4.35
C GLN A 546 -14.57 5.96 -4.91
N LYS A 547 -13.40 5.78 -5.53
CA LYS A 547 -12.96 4.50 -6.09
C LYS A 547 -11.77 3.93 -5.31
N LEU A 548 -11.60 2.62 -5.39
CA LEU A 548 -10.35 1.92 -5.06
C LEU A 548 -9.78 1.31 -6.33
N ASN A 549 -8.45 1.40 -6.51
CA ASN A 549 -7.72 0.61 -7.50
C ASN A 549 -6.84 -0.40 -6.76
N ILE A 550 -7.07 -1.70 -6.96
CA ILE A 550 -6.28 -2.78 -6.36
C ILE A 550 -5.34 -3.33 -7.43
N THR A 551 -4.04 -3.22 -7.22
CA THR A 551 -3.00 -3.55 -8.20
C THR A 551 -1.99 -4.54 -7.63
N LYS A 552 -1.53 -5.45 -8.48
CA LYS A 552 -0.50 -6.44 -8.17
C LYS A 552 0.87 -5.90 -8.60
N LYS A 553 1.75 -5.65 -7.62
CA LYS A 553 3.16 -5.26 -7.81
C LYS A 553 4.07 -6.44 -7.46
N GLU A 554 5.35 -6.34 -7.80
CA GLU A 554 6.37 -7.34 -7.41
C GLU A 554 6.47 -7.53 -5.89
N THR A 555 6.24 -6.45 -5.13
CA THR A 555 6.22 -6.43 -3.66
C THR A 555 4.95 -7.04 -3.05
N GLY A 556 3.91 -7.31 -3.85
CA GLY A 556 2.65 -7.88 -3.39
C GLY A 556 1.41 -7.13 -3.92
N LEU A 557 0.26 -7.36 -3.28
CA LEU A 557 -0.97 -6.66 -3.60
C LEU A 557 -1.07 -5.36 -2.80
N VAL A 558 -1.36 -4.27 -3.50
CA VAL A 558 -1.61 -2.94 -2.94
C VAL A 558 -2.99 -2.45 -3.34
N VAL A 559 -3.62 -1.68 -2.46
CA VAL A 559 -4.89 -0.97 -2.73
C VAL A 559 -4.65 0.53 -2.61
N THR A 560 -5.09 1.27 -3.63
CA THR A 560 -4.96 2.72 -3.72
C THR A 560 -6.34 3.36 -3.63
N GLY A 561 -6.53 4.22 -2.64
CA GLY A 561 -7.70 5.09 -2.52
C GLY A 561 -7.44 6.45 -3.18
N THR A 562 -7.91 7.53 -2.54
CA THR A 562 -7.77 8.90 -3.05
C THR A 562 -6.35 9.44 -2.87
N PHE A 563 -5.45 9.01 -3.77
CA PHE A 563 -4.01 9.29 -3.78
C PHE A 563 -3.27 8.82 -2.52
N ILE A 564 -3.72 7.70 -1.94
CA ILE A 564 -3.08 7.05 -0.80
C ILE A 564 -3.08 5.54 -1.06
N GLU A 565 -1.89 4.95 -1.09
CA GLU A 565 -1.67 3.51 -1.23
C GLU A 565 -1.52 2.82 0.13
N ALA A 566 -1.94 1.56 0.18
CA ALA A 566 -1.77 0.66 1.32
C ALA A 566 -1.46 -0.77 0.86
N SER A 567 -0.53 -1.45 1.53
CA SER A 567 -0.19 -2.86 1.30
C SER A 567 -1.20 -3.78 1.96
N ILE A 568 -1.61 -4.87 1.29
CA ILE A 568 -2.53 -5.85 1.89
C ILE A 568 -1.73 -6.89 2.71
N ILE A 569 -1.76 -6.73 4.04
CA ILE A 569 -1.07 -7.54 5.04
C ILE A 569 -1.79 -8.88 5.26
N VAL A 570 -3.10 -8.84 5.53
CA VAL A 570 -3.94 -10.03 5.72
C VAL A 570 -4.99 -10.06 4.63
N ARG A 571 -5.18 -11.23 4.02
CA ARG A 571 -5.93 -11.43 2.79
C ARG A 571 -7.04 -12.43 3.01
N ASP A 572 -8.11 -12.30 2.22
CA ASP A 572 -9.10 -13.36 1.99
C ASP A 572 -9.79 -13.88 3.26
N ILE A 573 -10.20 -12.97 4.17
CA ILE A 573 -11.09 -13.32 5.27
C ILE A 573 -12.52 -13.34 4.71
N TRP A 574 -13.02 -14.53 4.35
CA TRP A 574 -14.32 -14.68 3.69
C TRP A 574 -15.48 -14.62 4.67
N CYS A 575 -16.44 -13.73 4.39
CA CYS A 575 -17.59 -13.44 5.25
C CYS A 575 -18.91 -13.74 4.50
N SER A 576 -20.01 -13.91 5.22
CA SER A 576 -21.35 -14.18 4.67
C SER A 576 -21.75 -13.14 3.62
N ASN A 577 -21.67 -11.86 3.98
CA ASN A 577 -21.95 -10.71 3.12
C ASN A 577 -20.75 -10.20 2.30
N GLY A 578 -19.52 -10.69 2.49
CA GLY A 578 -18.37 -10.08 1.81
C GLY A 578 -17.02 -10.78 1.91
N VAL A 579 -15.95 -10.02 1.70
CA VAL A 579 -14.55 -10.40 1.97
C VAL A 579 -13.87 -9.25 2.72
N LEU A 580 -13.08 -9.57 3.73
CA LEU A 580 -12.26 -8.62 4.49
C LEU A 580 -10.77 -8.83 4.18
N HIS A 581 -10.08 -7.73 3.92
CA HIS A 581 -8.64 -7.60 3.78
C HIS A 581 -8.15 -6.56 4.80
N ILE A 582 -6.94 -6.75 5.33
CA ILE A 582 -6.34 -5.85 6.33
C ILE A 582 -5.10 -5.18 5.75
N VAL A 583 -5.00 -3.86 5.90
CA VAL A 583 -4.02 -3.01 5.23
C VAL A 583 -3.17 -2.17 6.19
N ASP A 584 -2.01 -1.70 5.72
CA ASP A 584 -0.98 -0.99 6.50
C ASP A 584 -1.15 0.54 6.56
N ASN A 585 -2.24 1.09 6.03
CA ASN A 585 -2.47 2.54 5.97
C ASN A 585 -3.98 2.87 6.03
N LEU A 586 -4.33 4.11 6.37
CA LEU A 586 -5.71 4.60 6.27
C LEU A 586 -5.97 5.10 4.86
N LEU A 587 -6.91 4.47 4.16
CA LEU A 587 -7.26 4.86 2.79
C LEU A 587 -8.02 6.20 2.80
N HIS A 588 -7.81 7.00 1.74
CA HIS A 588 -8.47 8.28 1.46
C HIS A 588 -8.18 9.47 2.41
N VAL A 589 -7.60 9.26 3.59
CA VAL A 589 -7.23 10.35 4.53
C VAL A 589 -5.75 10.26 4.93
N PRO A 590 -4.95 11.34 4.76
CA PRO A 590 -3.52 11.29 5.04
C PRO A 590 -3.24 11.18 6.55
N THR A 591 -2.25 10.35 6.89
CA THR A 591 -1.90 9.98 8.28
C THR A 591 -0.52 10.46 8.71
N ARG A 592 0.26 11.04 7.79
CA ARG A 592 1.67 11.43 7.94
C ARG A 592 1.90 12.84 7.44
N ASN A 593 2.80 13.59 8.07
CA ASN A 593 3.29 14.84 7.49
C ASN A 593 4.28 14.58 6.34
N ILE A 594 4.67 15.64 5.63
CA ILE A 594 5.60 15.54 4.49
C ILE A 594 6.91 14.84 4.86
N VAL A 595 7.49 15.10 6.04
CA VAL A 595 8.77 14.50 6.46
C VAL A 595 8.64 12.99 6.71
N GLU A 596 7.54 12.57 7.33
CA GLU A 596 7.23 11.15 7.60
C GLU A 596 6.93 10.35 6.32
N GLU A 597 6.26 10.96 5.34
CA GLU A 597 5.96 10.31 4.06
C GLU A 597 7.19 10.24 3.14
N LEU A 598 8.07 11.25 3.16
CA LEU A 598 9.39 11.20 2.53
C LEU A 598 10.24 10.05 3.08
N ALA A 599 10.25 9.85 4.40
CA ALA A 599 11.06 8.82 5.06
C ALA A 599 10.64 7.38 4.70
N LYS A 600 9.44 7.17 4.15
CA LYS A 600 8.97 5.85 3.68
C LYS A 600 9.33 5.54 2.23
N ARG A 601 9.84 6.52 1.45
CA ARG A 601 9.98 6.42 0.00
C ARG A 601 11.43 6.21 -0.42
N THR A 602 11.71 5.00 -0.90
CA THR A 602 13.04 4.56 -1.33
C THR A 602 13.66 5.46 -2.39
N GLU A 603 12.83 5.99 -3.28
CA GLU A 603 13.12 6.87 -4.40
C GLU A 603 13.35 8.35 -4.00
N LEU A 604 13.05 8.71 -2.74
CA LEU A 604 13.24 10.03 -2.13
C LEU A 604 14.23 10.00 -0.95
N SER A 605 14.86 8.85 -0.70
CA SER A 605 15.70 8.60 0.47
C SER A 605 16.88 9.57 0.61
N LEU A 606 17.45 10.07 -0.49
CA LEU A 606 18.52 11.07 -0.44
C LEU A 606 18.00 12.42 0.11
N VAL A 607 16.83 12.88 -0.33
CA VAL A 607 16.19 14.09 0.24
C VAL A 607 15.88 13.87 1.71
N SER A 608 15.32 12.71 2.09
CA SER A 608 15.05 12.37 3.49
C SER A 608 16.32 12.46 4.36
N SER A 609 17.46 11.96 3.88
CA SER A 609 18.75 12.09 4.58
C SER A 609 19.27 13.53 4.64
N LEU A 610 19.20 14.29 3.54
CA LEU A 610 19.67 15.67 3.48
C LEU A 610 18.88 16.61 4.40
N LEU A 611 17.59 16.32 4.65
CA LEU A 611 16.77 17.12 5.57
C LEU A 611 17.27 17.08 7.03
N VAL A 612 18.05 16.07 7.43
CA VAL A 612 18.63 15.98 8.78
C VAL A 612 19.63 17.12 9.04
N ASP A 613 20.45 17.47 8.03
CA ASP A 613 21.43 18.56 8.10
C ASP A 613 20.83 19.94 7.78
N LEU A 614 19.52 20.02 7.51
CA LEU A 614 18.81 21.22 7.06
C LEU A 614 17.63 21.58 7.99
N PRO A 615 17.88 21.88 9.28
CA PRO A 615 16.82 22.03 10.29
C PRO A 615 15.77 23.12 9.97
N GLU A 616 16.15 24.20 9.29
CA GLU A 616 15.19 25.23 8.83
C GLU A 616 14.17 24.67 7.83
N ILE A 617 14.62 23.78 6.93
CA ILE A 617 13.77 23.12 5.94
C ILE A 617 12.94 22.02 6.63
N PHE A 618 13.58 21.21 7.48
CA PHE A 618 12.94 20.13 8.24
C PHE A 618 11.74 20.64 9.06
N GLU A 619 11.94 21.65 9.91
CA GLU A 619 10.85 22.21 10.73
C GLU A 619 9.79 22.94 9.89
N THR A 620 10.17 23.52 8.74
CA THR A 620 9.18 24.07 7.78
C THR A 620 8.29 22.96 7.22
N LEU A 621 8.87 21.86 6.73
CA LEU A 621 8.13 20.73 6.14
C LEU A 621 7.37 19.88 7.17
N LYS A 622 7.75 19.95 8.44
CA LYS A 622 7.07 19.29 9.57
C LYS A 622 5.95 20.15 10.17
N SER A 623 5.97 21.47 9.97
CA SER A 623 5.03 22.39 10.62
C SER A 623 3.56 22.08 10.27
N SER A 624 2.72 22.01 11.31
CA SER A 624 1.28 21.77 11.21
C SER A 624 0.50 23.05 10.93
N GLY A 625 -0.62 22.96 10.21
CA GLY A 625 -1.52 24.10 9.97
C GLY A 625 -1.08 25.06 8.87
N LYS A 626 -0.13 24.67 8.03
CA LYS A 626 0.19 25.35 6.75
C LYS A 626 0.08 24.34 5.62
N ASP A 627 -0.71 24.66 4.61
CA ASP A 627 -0.77 23.89 3.37
C ASP A 627 0.54 24.08 2.58
N ILE A 628 1.28 23.00 2.36
CA ILE A 628 2.54 23.00 1.61
C ILE A 628 2.37 22.23 0.29
N THR A 629 2.93 22.78 -0.80
CA THR A 629 3.21 22.02 -2.03
C THR A 629 4.71 21.89 -2.14
N PHE A 630 5.25 20.68 -1.95
CA PHE A 630 6.68 20.41 -2.07
C PHE A 630 6.96 19.65 -3.37
N PHE A 631 7.70 20.28 -4.27
CA PHE A 631 8.24 19.63 -5.46
C PHE A 631 9.52 18.89 -5.07
N VAL A 632 9.49 17.57 -4.94
CA VAL A 632 10.59 16.81 -4.34
C VAL A 632 11.53 16.25 -5.41
N PRO A 633 12.81 16.65 -5.49
CA PRO A 633 13.74 16.03 -6.41
C PRO A 633 13.97 14.56 -6.05
N SER A 634 13.71 13.67 -7.01
CA SER A 634 13.95 12.23 -6.88
C SER A 634 15.44 11.90 -6.74
N ASN A 635 15.78 10.69 -6.24
CA ASN A 635 17.17 10.23 -6.15
C ASN A 635 17.92 10.30 -7.50
N GLU A 636 17.25 10.04 -8.63
CA GLU A 636 17.87 10.19 -9.96
C GLU A 636 18.21 11.64 -10.30
N ALA A 637 17.40 12.61 -9.85
CA ALA A 637 17.65 14.04 -10.05
C ALA A 637 19.00 14.52 -9.47
N PHE A 638 19.50 13.83 -8.45
CA PHE A 638 20.83 14.05 -7.86
C PHE A 638 21.95 13.23 -8.52
N LYS A 639 21.65 12.04 -9.07
CA LYS A 639 22.62 11.27 -9.86
C LYS A 639 22.98 11.96 -11.19
N ASP A 640 22.03 12.72 -11.72
CA ASP A 640 22.20 13.59 -12.89
C ASP A 640 23.15 14.79 -12.67
N LEU A 641 23.63 15.01 -11.43
CA LEU A 641 24.60 16.05 -11.11
C LEU A 641 26.03 15.60 -11.49
N PRO A 642 26.80 16.41 -12.26
CA PRO A 642 28.23 16.18 -12.45
C PRO A 642 28.96 16.10 -11.09
N THR A 643 29.93 15.21 -10.94
CA THR A 643 30.55 14.89 -9.64
C THR A 643 31.10 16.12 -8.92
N GLU A 644 31.75 17.04 -9.63
CA GLU A 644 32.26 18.32 -9.08
C GLU A 644 31.14 19.21 -8.51
N ILE A 645 29.96 19.19 -9.15
CA ILE A 645 28.78 19.95 -8.75
C ILE A 645 28.07 19.29 -7.56
N ALA A 646 27.98 17.95 -7.55
CA ALA A 646 27.50 17.20 -6.39
C ALA A 646 28.39 17.48 -5.16
N ASP A 647 29.71 17.40 -5.31
CA ASP A 647 30.69 17.72 -4.26
C ASP A 647 30.55 19.16 -3.73
N LEU A 648 30.33 20.13 -4.62
CA LEU A 648 30.10 21.53 -4.26
C LEU A 648 28.78 21.73 -3.51
N LEU A 649 27.72 21.05 -3.93
CA LEU A 649 26.40 21.11 -3.28
C LEU A 649 26.45 20.51 -1.88
N MET A 650 26.98 19.29 -1.72
CA MET A 650 27.06 18.62 -0.42
C MET A 650 27.96 19.36 0.58
N LYS A 651 28.94 20.14 0.10
CA LYS A 651 29.80 20.98 0.96
C LYS A 651 29.20 22.37 1.26
N ASN A 652 28.09 22.76 0.64
CA ASN A 652 27.52 24.11 0.75
C ASN A 652 26.06 24.08 1.25
N VAL A 653 25.92 23.96 2.58
CA VAL A 653 24.63 23.94 3.29
C VAL A 653 23.76 25.16 2.94
N SER A 654 24.33 26.37 2.84
CA SER A 654 23.57 27.59 2.49
C SER A 654 22.99 27.55 1.08
N LEU A 655 23.69 26.93 0.13
CA LEU A 655 23.19 26.69 -1.22
C LEU A 655 22.07 25.64 -1.21
N LEU A 656 22.23 24.54 -0.47
CA LEU A 656 21.17 23.52 -0.31
C LEU A 656 19.89 24.09 0.31
N ILE A 657 19.99 24.89 1.38
CA ILE A 657 18.85 25.63 1.98
C ILE A 657 18.15 26.48 0.92
N THR A 658 18.91 27.20 0.09
CA THR A 658 18.36 28.06 -0.97
C THR A 658 17.65 27.25 -2.06
N ILE A 659 18.22 26.10 -2.43
CA ILE A 659 17.65 25.16 -3.41
C ILE A 659 16.34 24.57 -2.89
N PHE A 660 16.30 24.03 -1.66
CA PHE A 660 15.06 23.48 -1.10
C PHE A 660 13.98 24.54 -0.90
N LYS A 661 14.34 25.79 -0.52
CA LYS A 661 13.39 26.92 -0.54
C LYS A 661 12.83 27.22 -1.93
N GLY A 662 13.58 26.93 -3.00
CA GLY A 662 13.11 27.01 -4.38
C GLY A 662 12.12 25.92 -4.80
N HIS A 663 12.02 24.83 -4.03
CA HIS A 663 11.11 23.71 -4.28
C HIS A 663 9.83 23.74 -3.43
N ILE A 664 9.78 24.57 -2.39
CA ILE A 664 8.69 24.61 -1.40
C ILE A 664 7.80 25.83 -1.64
N VAL A 665 6.52 25.58 -1.89
CA VAL A 665 5.43 26.57 -1.88
C VAL A 665 4.63 26.40 -0.59
N SER A 666 4.26 27.50 0.06
CA SER A 666 3.53 27.49 1.34
C SER A 666 2.26 28.35 1.26
N GLY A 667 1.21 27.93 1.97
CA GLY A 667 -0.14 28.50 1.86
C GLY A 667 -0.94 27.93 0.67
N SER A 668 -0.54 26.78 0.13
CA SER A 668 -1.25 26.09 -0.95
C SER A 668 -0.76 24.63 -1.06
N ALA A 669 -1.70 23.68 -1.10
CA ALA A 669 -1.45 22.23 -1.24
C ALA A 669 -2.21 21.68 -2.46
N LYS A 670 -1.76 22.04 -3.67
CA LYS A 670 -2.49 21.78 -4.91
C LYS A 670 -2.19 20.42 -5.55
N LEU A 671 -3.23 19.73 -5.98
CA LEU A 671 -3.13 18.54 -6.83
C LEU A 671 -2.81 18.90 -8.30
N MET A 672 -2.27 17.93 -9.06
CA MET A 672 -1.92 18.05 -10.47
C MET A 672 -3.10 18.43 -11.39
N ASP A 673 -4.33 18.17 -10.96
CA ASP A 673 -5.56 18.53 -11.67
C ASP A 673 -6.22 19.82 -11.18
N GLU A 674 -5.71 20.40 -10.09
CA GLU A 674 -6.08 21.73 -9.60
C GLU A 674 -5.17 22.83 -10.20
N PHE A 675 -4.10 22.45 -10.90
CA PHE A 675 -3.30 23.35 -11.74
C PHE A 675 -4.00 23.64 -13.07
N THR A 676 -4.02 24.92 -13.46
CA THR A 676 -4.47 25.35 -14.78
C THR A 676 -3.44 25.00 -15.87
N ALA A 677 -3.72 25.35 -17.13
CA ALA A 677 -2.75 25.21 -18.23
C ALA A 677 -1.43 25.96 -17.97
N PHE A 678 -1.50 27.09 -17.24
CA PHE A 678 -0.36 27.88 -16.82
C PHE A 678 -0.68 28.62 -15.50
N GLU A 679 0.08 28.31 -14.45
CA GLU A 679 -0.09 28.89 -13.11
C GLU A 679 1.25 29.36 -12.54
N SER A 680 1.23 30.29 -11.57
CA SER A 680 2.44 30.68 -10.85
C SER A 680 2.19 30.91 -9.36
N MET A 681 3.02 30.32 -8.52
CA MET A 681 2.90 30.26 -7.07
C MET A 681 4.15 30.81 -6.37
N GLN A 682 3.98 31.41 -5.20
CA GLN A 682 5.09 31.96 -4.42
C GLN A 682 5.82 30.84 -3.67
N ALA A 683 7.09 30.61 -3.99
CA ALA A 683 7.95 29.70 -3.26
C ALA A 683 8.71 30.43 -2.14
N LEU A 684 9.35 29.70 -1.23
CA LEU A 684 10.20 30.28 -0.19
C LEU A 684 11.45 30.96 -0.77
N ALA A 685 11.89 30.56 -1.97
CA ALA A 685 12.84 31.30 -2.79
C ALA A 685 12.35 31.39 -4.25
N GLY A 686 12.31 32.60 -4.82
CA GLY A 686 11.88 32.83 -6.20
C GLY A 686 10.37 32.66 -6.40
N LYS A 687 9.95 32.18 -7.58
CA LYS A 687 8.55 31.94 -7.92
C LYS A 687 8.45 30.69 -8.77
N VAL A 688 7.58 29.77 -8.38
CA VAL A 688 7.32 28.53 -9.12
C VAL A 688 6.29 28.81 -10.21
N TYR A 689 6.52 28.28 -11.41
CA TYR A 689 5.61 28.29 -12.54
C TYR A 689 5.26 26.86 -12.91
N VAL A 690 3.97 26.55 -13.04
CA VAL A 690 3.48 25.22 -13.45
C VAL A 690 2.85 25.32 -14.83
N ILE A 691 3.20 24.38 -15.70
CA ILE A 691 2.85 24.39 -17.12
C ILE A 691 2.32 23.00 -17.50
N LYS A 692 1.03 22.90 -17.88
CA LYS A 692 0.36 21.63 -18.21
C LYS A 692 0.19 21.53 -19.72
N GLN A 693 0.85 20.56 -20.34
CA GLN A 693 0.90 20.34 -21.79
C GLN A 693 0.63 18.87 -22.15
N SER A 694 0.51 18.55 -23.43
CA SER A 694 0.29 17.17 -23.92
C SER A 694 1.41 16.17 -23.56
N GLY A 695 2.61 16.65 -23.21
CA GLY A 695 3.72 15.83 -22.69
C GLY A 695 3.72 15.61 -21.17
N GLY A 696 2.80 16.22 -20.42
CA GLY A 696 2.71 16.15 -18.96
C GLY A 696 2.70 17.52 -18.26
N VAL A 697 2.97 17.50 -16.95
CA VAL A 697 3.08 18.72 -16.13
C VAL A 697 4.55 19.02 -15.86
N PHE A 698 4.95 20.24 -16.17
CA PHE A 698 6.29 20.77 -15.94
C PHE A 698 6.25 21.88 -14.89
N VAL A 699 7.32 21.99 -14.12
CA VAL A 699 7.47 22.98 -13.05
C VAL A 699 8.81 23.69 -13.20
N SER A 700 8.83 25.01 -13.07
CA SER A 700 10.02 25.84 -13.25
C SER A 700 10.17 26.86 -12.13
N ASN A 701 11.39 26.99 -11.58
CA ASN A 701 11.76 28.10 -10.69
C ASN A 701 13.20 28.54 -10.99
N ASN A 702 13.45 29.84 -10.93
CA ASN A 702 14.69 30.49 -11.40
C ASN A 702 15.07 30.10 -12.85
N ASN A 703 14.07 29.88 -13.71
CA ASN A 703 14.21 29.35 -15.08
C ASN A 703 14.81 27.93 -15.17
N VAL A 704 15.00 27.22 -14.05
CA VAL A 704 15.33 25.78 -14.05
C VAL A 704 14.03 25.00 -14.10
N MET A 705 13.80 24.27 -15.18
CA MET A 705 12.59 23.51 -15.45
C MET A 705 12.81 22.01 -15.22
N GLY A 706 11.87 21.37 -14.53
CA GLY A 706 11.77 19.93 -14.37
C GLY A 706 10.37 19.41 -14.69
N ARG A 707 10.24 18.10 -14.87
CA ARG A 707 8.99 17.36 -15.08
C ARG A 707 8.51 16.77 -13.76
N ILE A 708 7.21 16.82 -13.51
CA ILE A 708 6.61 16.03 -12.43
C ILE A 708 6.52 14.57 -12.91
N LEU A 709 7.20 13.66 -12.22
CA LEU A 709 7.26 12.23 -12.49
C LEU A 709 6.09 11.47 -11.88
N THR A 710 5.71 11.85 -10.66
CA THR A 710 4.62 11.27 -9.87
C THR A 710 4.17 12.33 -8.87
N GLY A 711 2.89 12.38 -8.51
CA GLY A 711 2.37 13.45 -7.66
C GLY A 711 0.98 13.16 -7.12
N ASN A 712 0.38 14.18 -6.51
CA ASN A 712 -0.84 14.08 -5.68
C ASN A 712 -0.65 13.36 -4.34
N GLU A 713 0.59 13.10 -3.93
CA GLU A 713 0.92 12.33 -2.72
C GLU A 713 0.55 13.14 -1.47
N ARG A 714 -0.58 12.79 -0.84
CA ARG A 714 -1.23 13.60 0.21
C ARG A 714 -0.62 13.39 1.60
N CYS A 715 -0.33 14.49 2.28
CA CYS A 715 0.21 14.57 3.63
C CYS A 715 -0.73 15.37 4.55
N THR A 716 -0.60 15.23 5.87
CA THR A 716 -1.41 15.95 6.88
C THR A 716 -1.21 17.47 6.87
N ASN A 717 -0.11 17.94 6.27
CA ASN A 717 0.22 19.35 6.10
C ASN A 717 0.57 19.72 4.65
N GLY A 718 0.10 18.95 3.65
CA GLY A 718 0.32 19.33 2.25
C GLY A 718 0.28 18.21 1.23
N VAL A 719 1.01 18.42 0.13
CA VAL A 719 1.15 17.50 -1.00
C VAL A 719 2.59 17.46 -1.51
N ILE A 720 3.02 16.25 -1.87
CA ILE A 720 4.30 15.99 -2.54
C ILE A 720 4.07 15.77 -4.04
N HIS A 721 4.91 16.40 -4.86
CA HIS A 721 5.04 16.12 -6.30
C HIS A 721 6.52 15.80 -6.61
N ILE A 722 6.81 14.56 -6.98
CA ILE A 722 8.16 14.09 -7.27
C ILE A 722 8.61 14.64 -8.63
N VAL A 723 9.82 15.23 -8.70
CA VAL A 723 10.39 15.83 -9.91
C VAL A 723 11.72 15.20 -10.33
N ASP A 724 12.04 15.35 -11.61
CA ASP A 724 13.25 14.80 -12.26
C ASP A 724 14.52 15.65 -12.07
N ARG A 725 14.42 16.89 -11.56
CA ARG A 725 15.54 17.85 -11.50
C ARG A 725 15.50 18.70 -10.23
N LEU A 726 16.69 19.07 -9.75
CA LEU A 726 16.85 20.12 -8.73
C LEU A 726 16.47 21.48 -9.37
N LEU A 727 15.28 21.98 -9.04
CA LEU A 727 14.82 23.32 -9.36
C LEU A 727 15.73 24.38 -8.72
N TYR A 728 15.62 25.63 -9.17
CA TYR A 728 16.37 26.80 -8.71
C TYR A 728 17.88 26.84 -9.05
N PHE A 729 18.54 25.68 -9.22
CA PHE A 729 19.99 25.57 -9.47
C PHE A 729 20.32 24.86 -10.80
N PRO A 730 20.82 25.58 -11.83
CA PRO A 730 21.11 24.98 -13.13
C PRO A 730 22.48 24.29 -13.16
N TYR A 731 22.50 22.98 -13.39
CA TYR A 731 23.73 22.17 -13.41
C TYR A 731 24.12 21.62 -14.79
N LYS A 732 23.15 21.32 -15.67
CA LYS A 732 23.41 20.86 -17.05
C LYS A 732 23.79 22.03 -17.96
N THR A 733 24.69 21.79 -18.92
CA THR A 733 25.14 22.80 -19.89
C THR A 733 24.08 23.06 -20.96
N VAL A 734 24.25 24.13 -21.74
CA VAL A 734 23.39 24.47 -22.89
C VAL A 734 23.30 23.30 -23.86
N GLU A 735 24.41 22.65 -24.20
CA GLU A 735 24.43 21.47 -25.06
C GLU A 735 23.54 20.34 -24.51
N VAL A 736 23.85 19.85 -23.31
CA VAL A 736 23.15 18.70 -22.72
C VAL A 736 21.67 19.02 -22.52
N THR A 737 21.36 20.24 -22.09
CA THR A 737 19.97 20.69 -21.93
C THR A 737 19.21 20.70 -23.26
N MET A 738 19.85 21.10 -24.36
CA MET A 738 19.22 21.07 -25.69
C MET A 738 19.14 19.68 -26.31
N GLN A 739 20.05 18.76 -25.97
CA GLN A 739 20.01 17.35 -26.38
C GLN A 739 18.88 16.59 -25.68
N GLU A 740 18.81 16.67 -24.35
CA GLU A 740 17.85 15.92 -23.52
C GLU A 740 16.41 16.43 -23.66
N THR A 741 16.23 17.74 -23.84
CA THR A 741 14.89 18.35 -23.84
C THR A 741 14.21 18.12 -25.20
N PRO A 742 13.09 17.36 -25.26
CA PRO A 742 12.52 16.94 -26.55
C PRO A 742 12.21 18.11 -27.49
N TRP A 743 11.65 19.20 -26.94
CA TRP A 743 11.27 20.41 -27.69
C TRP A 743 12.42 21.38 -28.02
N LEU A 744 13.66 21.00 -27.72
CA LEU A 744 14.89 21.68 -28.15
C LEU A 744 15.74 20.80 -29.09
N SER A 745 15.54 19.49 -29.05
CA SER A 745 16.34 18.48 -29.75
C SER A 745 16.40 18.67 -31.27
N LYS A 746 15.31 19.09 -31.93
CA LYS A 746 15.33 19.35 -33.39
C LYS A 746 16.23 20.54 -33.74
N PHE A 747 16.24 21.59 -32.93
CA PHE A 747 17.12 22.74 -33.14
C PHE A 747 18.58 22.40 -32.80
N TYR A 748 18.81 21.60 -31.76
CA TYR A 748 20.14 21.04 -31.50
C TYR A 748 20.65 20.24 -32.70
N GLY A 749 19.84 19.33 -33.26
CA GLY A 749 20.18 18.54 -34.46
C GLY A 749 20.28 19.33 -35.78
N LEU A 750 19.99 20.64 -35.75
CA LEU A 750 20.36 21.58 -36.81
C LEU A 750 21.72 22.22 -36.51
N MET A 751 21.91 22.73 -35.30
CA MET A 751 23.11 23.48 -34.90
C MET A 751 24.33 22.62 -34.58
N SER A 752 24.16 21.33 -34.25
CA SER A 752 25.26 20.39 -33.97
C SER A 752 26.18 20.13 -35.16
N ASN A 753 25.72 20.43 -36.38
CA ASN A 753 26.54 20.41 -37.59
C ASN A 753 27.61 21.53 -37.60
N MET A 754 27.50 22.53 -36.71
CA MET A 754 28.51 23.55 -36.47
C MET A 754 29.37 23.16 -35.27
N VAL A 755 30.61 22.71 -35.51
CA VAL A 755 31.60 22.38 -34.46
C VAL A 755 31.81 23.54 -33.48
N GLU A 756 31.76 24.79 -33.99
CA GLU A 756 31.83 26.02 -33.20
C GLU A 756 30.69 26.12 -32.15
N PHE A 757 29.45 25.78 -32.53
CA PHE A 757 28.30 25.77 -31.61
C PHE A 757 28.47 24.70 -30.53
N VAL A 758 28.76 23.46 -30.91
CA VAL A 758 28.96 22.33 -29.97
C VAL A 758 30.05 22.67 -28.95
N THR A 759 31.19 23.17 -29.42
CA THR A 759 32.35 23.51 -28.58
C THR A 759 32.03 24.56 -27.52
N PHE A 760 31.18 25.56 -27.81
CA PHE A 760 30.78 26.55 -26.80
C PHE A 760 29.58 26.10 -25.94
N ALA A 761 28.59 25.44 -26.55
CA ALA A 761 27.39 24.98 -25.85
C ALA A 761 27.71 23.95 -24.75
N GLY A 762 28.71 23.09 -24.96
CA GLY A 762 29.20 22.12 -23.97
C GLY A 762 30.20 22.69 -22.95
N ARG A 763 30.85 23.81 -23.23
CA ARG A 763 31.97 24.32 -22.41
C ARG A 763 31.52 24.90 -21.07
N ALA A 764 32.03 24.35 -19.97
CA ALA A 764 31.85 24.91 -18.63
C ALA A 764 32.56 26.27 -18.46
N GLY A 765 32.07 27.10 -17.53
CA GLY A 765 32.70 28.35 -17.11
C GLY A 765 32.51 29.56 -18.04
N ILE A 766 32.01 29.38 -19.27
CA ILE A 766 31.54 30.50 -20.10
C ILE A 766 30.09 30.88 -19.76
N GLN A 767 29.64 32.04 -20.22
CA GLN A 767 28.26 32.50 -20.16
C GLN A 767 27.76 32.69 -21.59
N GLN A 768 26.54 32.28 -21.91
CA GLN A 768 25.98 32.43 -23.27
C GLN A 768 24.45 32.49 -23.27
N THR A 769 23.87 32.99 -24.35
CA THR A 769 22.43 32.97 -24.61
C THR A 769 22.15 32.29 -25.94
N VAL A 770 21.25 31.30 -25.94
CA VAL A 770 20.73 30.70 -27.18
C VAL A 770 19.28 31.09 -27.32
N PHE A 771 18.88 31.59 -28.49
CA PHE A 771 17.47 31.69 -28.86
C PHE A 771 17.12 30.45 -29.69
N ALA A 772 16.21 29.60 -29.19
CA ALA A 772 15.86 28.32 -29.81
C ALA A 772 14.47 28.42 -30.48
N PRO A 773 14.36 28.27 -31.81
CA PRO A 773 13.08 28.09 -32.48
C PRO A 773 12.30 26.91 -31.90
N SER A 774 11.02 27.11 -31.63
CA SER A 774 10.14 26.11 -31.03
C SER A 774 9.98 24.86 -31.91
N ASP A 775 9.88 23.71 -31.26
CA ASP A 775 9.70 22.41 -31.92
C ASP A 775 8.40 22.30 -32.74
N THR A 776 7.40 23.15 -32.42
CA THR A 776 6.17 23.34 -33.20
C THR A 776 6.45 24.10 -34.49
N PHE A 777 7.09 25.28 -34.42
CA PHE A 777 7.46 26.04 -35.61
C PHE A 777 8.38 25.24 -36.52
N LEU A 778 9.32 24.47 -35.96
CA LEU A 778 10.22 23.61 -36.74
C LEU A 778 9.50 22.47 -37.46
N ALA A 779 8.35 22.01 -36.96
CA ALA A 779 7.50 21.04 -37.67
C ALA A 779 6.78 21.68 -38.87
N ASP A 780 6.45 22.97 -38.80
CA ASP A 780 5.76 23.71 -39.86
C ASP A 780 6.67 24.08 -41.05
N VAL A 781 8.00 23.97 -40.92
CA VAL A 781 8.99 24.46 -41.92
C VAL A 781 10.02 23.41 -42.41
N PRO A 782 9.62 22.17 -42.76
CA PRO A 782 10.56 21.09 -43.11
C PRO A 782 11.41 21.38 -44.35
N SER A 783 10.89 22.11 -45.33
CA SER A 783 11.63 22.54 -46.53
C SER A 783 12.75 23.53 -46.19
N ILE A 784 12.45 24.56 -45.38
CA ILE A 784 13.45 25.52 -44.89
C ILE A 784 14.54 24.79 -44.08
N LEU A 785 14.17 23.80 -43.26
CA LEU A 785 15.15 22.98 -42.54
C LEU A 785 16.08 22.18 -43.48
N GLN A 786 15.59 21.70 -44.63
CA GLN A 786 16.45 21.09 -45.65
C GLN A 786 17.36 22.13 -46.30
N THR A 787 16.85 23.30 -46.68
CA THR A 787 17.66 24.40 -47.26
C THR A 787 18.80 24.84 -46.33
N ILE A 788 18.50 25.07 -45.04
CA ILE A 788 19.53 25.47 -44.05
C ILE A 788 20.57 24.36 -43.87
N LYS A 789 20.17 23.07 -43.83
CA LYS A 789 21.11 21.94 -43.72
C LYS A 789 21.98 21.74 -44.96
N ALA A 790 21.46 22.02 -46.15
CA ALA A 790 22.18 21.86 -47.42
C ALA A 790 23.17 23.00 -47.72
N ARG A 791 23.09 24.12 -46.99
CA ARG A 791 23.82 25.37 -47.27
C ARG A 791 24.63 25.84 -46.06
N PRO A 792 25.95 25.50 -45.98
CA PRO A 792 26.80 25.86 -44.84
C PRO A 792 26.87 27.38 -44.56
N ASP A 793 26.72 28.19 -45.59
CA ASP A 793 26.58 29.65 -45.50
C ASP A 793 25.31 30.07 -44.74
N ILE A 794 24.16 29.52 -45.13
CA ILE A 794 22.86 29.80 -44.48
C ILE A 794 22.85 29.24 -43.05
N LEU A 795 23.41 28.05 -42.83
CA LEU A 795 23.56 27.46 -41.48
C LEU A 795 24.40 28.36 -40.57
N ARG A 796 25.51 28.92 -41.07
CA ARG A 796 26.39 29.78 -40.27
C ARG A 796 25.72 31.11 -39.91
N GLU A 797 24.98 31.72 -40.82
CA GLU A 797 24.21 32.93 -40.52
C GLU A 797 23.04 32.64 -39.58
N THR A 798 22.39 31.49 -39.71
CA THR A 798 21.36 31.03 -38.76
C THR A 798 21.98 30.86 -37.37
N PHE A 799 23.14 30.21 -37.23
CA PHE A 799 23.87 30.10 -35.97
C PHE A 799 24.18 31.47 -35.35
N ARG A 800 24.81 32.37 -36.09
CA ARG A 800 25.17 33.74 -35.64
C ARG A 800 23.97 34.56 -35.14
N ALA A 801 22.80 34.34 -35.72
CA ALA A 801 21.58 35.05 -35.37
C ALA A 801 20.80 34.47 -34.17
N HIS A 802 21.10 33.24 -33.77
CA HIS A 802 20.46 32.58 -32.63
C HIS A 802 21.39 32.44 -31.42
N TYR A 803 22.67 32.77 -31.58
CA TYR A 803 23.68 32.52 -30.58
C TYR A 803 24.41 33.80 -30.14
N VAL A 804 24.24 34.15 -28.86
CA VAL A 804 24.98 35.22 -28.19
C VAL A 804 26.06 34.58 -27.31
N PRO A 805 27.30 34.43 -27.81
CA PRO A 805 28.41 33.95 -27.01
C PRO A 805 28.80 34.99 -25.95
N ASP A 806 29.44 34.51 -24.89
CA ASP A 806 30.12 35.29 -23.86
C ASP A 806 29.20 36.26 -23.05
N LEU A 807 27.86 36.16 -23.23
CA LEU A 807 26.84 36.87 -22.46
C LEU A 807 25.62 35.98 -22.13
N ASN A 808 25.30 35.87 -20.84
CA ASN A 808 24.05 35.27 -20.35
C ASN A 808 23.03 36.37 -20.06
N LEU A 809 22.00 36.48 -20.91
CA LEU A 809 20.85 37.37 -20.73
C LEU A 809 19.86 36.77 -19.70
N GLY A 810 20.38 36.36 -18.55
CA GLY A 810 19.65 35.62 -17.53
C GLY A 810 18.52 36.45 -16.92
N SER A 811 17.46 35.78 -16.45
CA SER A 811 16.22 36.46 -16.04
C SER A 811 16.41 37.52 -14.95
N LYS A 812 17.47 37.49 -14.13
CA LYS A 812 17.78 38.56 -13.17
C LYS A 812 18.22 39.86 -13.86
N LEU A 813 19.19 39.78 -14.78
CA LEU A 813 19.67 40.93 -15.57
C LEU A 813 18.53 41.62 -16.34
N LEU A 814 17.52 40.83 -16.74
CA LEU A 814 16.34 41.32 -17.45
C LEU A 814 15.15 41.66 -16.53
N LYS A 815 15.16 41.31 -15.24
CA LYS A 815 14.14 41.78 -14.25
C LYS A 815 14.44 43.20 -13.79
N ASP A 816 15.71 43.61 -13.85
CA ASP A 816 16.17 44.96 -13.54
C ASP A 816 15.89 45.98 -14.67
N ILE A 817 15.23 45.56 -15.76
CA ILE A 817 14.76 46.38 -16.91
C ILE A 817 13.90 47.59 -16.52
N ASN A 818 13.41 47.68 -15.28
CA ASN A 818 12.76 48.91 -14.78
C ASN A 818 13.67 50.16 -14.82
N PHE A 819 14.97 50.03 -15.11
CA PHE A 819 15.88 51.15 -15.39
C PHE A 819 16.10 51.46 -16.89
N PHE A 820 15.77 50.56 -17.83
CA PHE A 820 15.96 50.77 -19.28
C PHE A 820 14.95 49.97 -20.11
N ASP A 821 14.10 50.65 -20.89
CA ASP A 821 13.07 50.00 -21.75
C ASP A 821 13.63 49.10 -22.86
N THR A 822 14.93 49.17 -23.15
CA THR A 822 15.60 48.44 -24.23
C THR A 822 17.05 48.14 -23.89
N ILE A 823 17.46 46.90 -24.11
CA ILE A 823 18.83 46.39 -24.01
C ILE A 823 19.32 46.11 -25.44
N ILE A 824 20.52 46.59 -25.78
CA ILE A 824 21.18 46.37 -27.07
C ILE A 824 22.49 45.65 -26.82
N VAL A 825 22.71 44.53 -27.51
CA VAL A 825 23.91 43.68 -27.40
C VAL A 825 24.41 43.36 -28.80
N THR A 826 25.64 43.74 -29.12
CA THR A 826 26.31 43.26 -30.33
C THR A 826 27.22 42.08 -29.97
N SER A 827 26.97 40.93 -30.59
CA SER A 827 27.78 39.72 -30.38
C SER A 827 29.15 39.82 -31.05
N LYS A 828 30.08 38.91 -30.71
CA LYS A 828 31.41 38.82 -31.35
C LYS A 828 31.37 38.50 -32.86
N TYR A 829 30.20 38.18 -33.41
CA TYR A 829 29.97 38.01 -34.85
C TYR A 829 29.42 39.27 -35.53
N ASN A 830 29.46 40.43 -34.84
CA ASN A 830 28.91 41.71 -35.27
C ASN A 830 27.37 41.72 -35.47
N VAL A 831 26.66 40.78 -34.86
CA VAL A 831 25.19 40.72 -34.91
C VAL A 831 24.59 41.45 -33.70
N THR A 832 23.78 42.48 -33.95
CA THR A 832 23.14 43.29 -32.89
C THR A 832 21.76 42.77 -32.52
N PHE A 833 21.66 42.19 -31.33
CA PHE A 833 20.43 41.78 -30.66
C PHE A 833 19.85 42.97 -29.89
N THR A 834 18.56 43.25 -30.07
CA THR A 834 17.82 44.27 -29.32
C THR A 834 16.68 43.59 -28.58
N VAL A 835 16.73 43.60 -27.24
CA VAL A 835 15.69 43.04 -26.37
C VAL A 835 14.97 44.20 -25.68
N ARG A 836 13.67 44.34 -25.89
CA ARG A 836 12.88 45.48 -25.37
C ARG A 836 11.53 45.01 -24.86
N ARG A 837 10.95 45.70 -23.86
CA ARG A 837 9.57 45.40 -23.40
C ARG A 837 8.63 45.39 -24.61
N ASN A 838 7.72 44.41 -24.66
CA ASN A 838 6.64 44.42 -25.64
C ASN A 838 5.64 45.53 -25.29
N PRO A 839 5.51 46.63 -26.07
CA PRO A 839 4.64 47.75 -25.73
C PRO A 839 3.14 47.41 -25.88
N GLU A 840 2.82 46.29 -26.54
CA GLU A 840 1.45 45.80 -26.73
C GLU A 840 1.02 44.83 -25.61
N SER A 841 1.90 44.55 -24.64
CA SER A 841 1.69 43.52 -23.61
C SER A 841 1.44 44.09 -22.22
N ILE A 842 0.47 43.51 -21.52
CA ILE A 842 0.15 43.82 -20.12
C ILE A 842 1.10 43.05 -19.17
N ILE A 843 1.77 42.00 -19.65
CA ILE A 843 2.71 41.18 -18.90
C ILE A 843 4.08 41.90 -18.85
N LYS A 844 4.58 42.19 -17.65
CA LYS A 844 5.81 42.99 -17.48
C LYS A 844 7.07 42.32 -18.02
N GLU A 845 7.05 40.99 -18.08
CA GLU A 845 8.12 40.06 -18.44
C GLU A 845 8.05 39.56 -19.91
N ASP A 846 7.10 40.08 -20.70
CA ASP A 846 7.00 39.82 -22.14
C ASP A 846 7.83 40.86 -22.93
N VAL A 847 8.74 40.37 -23.76
CA VAL A 847 9.68 41.20 -24.52
C VAL A 847 9.67 40.83 -26.00
N VAL A 848 10.08 41.79 -26.83
CA VAL A 848 10.38 41.57 -28.23
C VAL A 848 11.89 41.50 -28.40
N VAL A 849 12.36 40.40 -29.01
CA VAL A 849 13.72 40.27 -29.51
C VAL A 849 13.75 40.64 -30.99
N ASP A 850 14.69 41.50 -31.36
CA ASP A 850 15.01 41.94 -32.72
C ASP A 850 16.50 41.69 -32.97
N VAL A 851 16.90 41.39 -34.21
CA VAL A 851 18.26 40.98 -34.57
C VAL A 851 18.68 41.67 -35.85
N GLY A 852 19.26 42.87 -35.71
CA GLY A 852 19.81 43.71 -36.79
C GLY A 852 18.84 44.25 -37.85
N TYR A 853 17.64 43.66 -38.00
CA TYR A 853 16.82 43.77 -39.20
C TYR A 853 15.35 44.11 -38.86
N PRO A 854 14.83 45.30 -39.24
CA PRO A 854 13.59 45.87 -38.68
C PRO A 854 12.31 45.03 -38.78
N ASN A 855 12.28 44.01 -39.64
CA ASN A 855 11.14 43.13 -39.90
C ASN A 855 11.18 41.77 -39.16
N LEU A 856 12.25 41.44 -38.41
CA LEU A 856 12.48 40.09 -37.85
C LEU A 856 12.26 39.98 -36.33
N LYS A 857 11.24 40.66 -35.83
CA LYS A 857 10.84 40.68 -34.41
C LYS A 857 10.20 39.36 -33.96
N ARG A 858 10.57 38.87 -32.78
CA ARG A 858 10.00 37.68 -32.12
C ARG A 858 9.58 38.02 -30.69
N ASN A 859 8.36 37.64 -30.32
CA ASN A 859 7.87 37.77 -28.94
C ASN A 859 8.47 36.65 -28.08
N LEU A 860 8.80 36.97 -26.83
CA LEU A 860 9.51 36.09 -25.90
C LEU A 860 9.09 36.39 -24.46
N SER A 861 8.58 35.38 -23.74
CA SER A 861 8.40 35.48 -22.28
C SER A 861 9.72 35.11 -21.58
N LEU A 862 10.29 36.05 -20.84
CA LEU A 862 11.62 35.89 -20.22
C LEU A 862 11.68 34.87 -19.06
N VAL A 863 10.54 34.39 -18.61
CA VAL A 863 10.41 33.44 -17.49
C VAL A 863 9.81 32.12 -17.95
N VAL A 864 8.82 32.13 -18.85
CA VAL A 864 8.17 30.90 -19.34
C VAL A 864 9.01 30.19 -20.40
N ASN A 865 9.67 30.95 -21.27
CA ASN A 865 10.43 30.40 -22.39
C ASN A 865 11.92 30.23 -22.07
N GLY A 866 12.37 30.68 -20.90
CA GLY A 866 13.78 30.65 -20.49
C GLY A 866 14.12 29.37 -19.74
N VAL A 867 15.16 28.66 -20.19
CA VAL A 867 15.71 27.44 -19.57
C VAL A 867 17.16 27.73 -19.16
N ALA A 868 17.40 27.82 -17.85
CA ALA A 868 18.71 28.13 -17.28
C ALA A 868 19.66 26.91 -17.34
N CYS A 869 20.91 27.16 -17.71
CA CYS A 869 21.97 26.17 -17.87
C CYS A 869 23.20 26.60 -17.03
N SER A 870 24.07 25.66 -16.65
CA SER A 870 25.26 25.96 -15.84
C SER A 870 26.27 26.89 -16.53
N ASN A 871 26.21 26.99 -17.86
CA ASN A 871 27.03 27.86 -18.70
C ASN A 871 26.20 28.84 -19.57
N GLY A 872 24.95 29.15 -19.21
CA GLY A 872 24.13 30.10 -19.98
C GLY A 872 22.62 30.02 -19.76
N ILE A 873 21.86 30.47 -20.76
CA ILE A 873 20.39 30.38 -20.81
C ILE A 873 19.90 30.12 -22.24
N ILE A 874 18.84 29.33 -22.39
CA ILE A 874 18.16 29.06 -23.66
C ILE A 874 16.78 29.73 -23.63
N TYR A 875 16.38 30.39 -24.71
CA TYR A 875 15.13 31.12 -24.84
C TYR A 875 14.31 30.62 -26.04
N VAL A 876 13.18 29.98 -25.77
CA VAL A 876 12.30 29.43 -26.83
C VAL A 876 11.53 30.54 -27.56
N ILE A 877 11.60 30.55 -28.89
CA ILE A 877 10.96 31.57 -29.76
C ILE A 877 10.12 30.95 -30.89
N GLN A 878 9.05 31.63 -31.29
CA GLN A 878 8.16 31.16 -32.36
C GLN A 878 8.65 31.62 -33.75
N GLY A 879 9.78 31.06 -34.19
CA GLY A 879 10.39 31.33 -35.49
C GLY A 879 11.91 31.41 -35.45
N PHE A 880 12.55 31.44 -36.62
CA PHE A 880 13.97 31.78 -36.74
C PHE A 880 14.21 33.31 -36.61
N LEU A 881 15.35 33.69 -36.05
CA LEU A 881 16.00 35.01 -36.14
C LEU A 881 16.89 35.05 -37.39
N ASN A 882 17.05 36.23 -38.02
CA ASN A 882 17.78 36.41 -39.30
C ASN A 882 17.34 35.49 -40.47
N TYR A 883 16.17 34.84 -40.39
CA TYR A 883 15.60 34.09 -41.50
C TYR A 883 14.23 34.68 -41.87
N PRO A 884 14.07 35.25 -43.08
CA PRO A 884 12.83 35.85 -43.54
C PRO A 884 11.86 34.77 -44.04
N ARG A 885 10.56 35.02 -43.97
CA ARG A 885 9.53 34.08 -44.47
C ARG A 885 9.04 34.41 -45.89
N ASN A 886 9.35 35.59 -46.39
CA ASN A 886 8.79 36.16 -47.61
C ASN A 886 9.88 36.37 -48.68
N THR A 887 9.51 36.19 -49.95
CA THR A 887 10.31 36.60 -51.11
C THR A 887 10.42 38.12 -51.18
N LEU A 888 11.36 38.63 -51.98
CA LEU A 888 11.50 40.06 -52.26
C LEU A 888 10.16 40.65 -52.71
N LEU A 889 9.50 40.00 -53.66
CA LEU A 889 8.19 40.40 -54.16
C LEU A 889 7.16 40.44 -53.01
N ALA A 890 7.03 39.36 -52.24
CA ALA A 890 6.03 39.26 -51.18
C ALA A 890 6.25 40.26 -50.03
N GLU A 891 7.49 40.53 -49.62
CA GLU A 891 7.78 41.51 -48.56
C GLU A 891 7.58 42.95 -49.06
N MET A 892 7.84 43.24 -50.34
CA MET A 892 7.50 44.55 -50.94
C MET A 892 5.98 44.78 -51.01
N TYR A 893 5.21 43.81 -51.52
CA TYR A 893 3.75 43.95 -51.62
C TYR A 893 3.03 43.99 -50.26
N ARG A 894 3.66 43.45 -49.21
CA ARG A 894 3.19 43.57 -47.81
C ARG A 894 3.23 45.01 -47.32
N GLU A 895 4.16 45.82 -47.81
CA GLU A 895 4.24 47.24 -47.46
C GLU A 895 3.36 48.09 -48.39
N LYS A 896 2.18 48.49 -47.87
CA LYS A 896 1.21 49.34 -48.58
C LYS A 896 1.84 50.59 -49.21
N ASN A 897 2.91 51.11 -48.62
CA ASN A 897 3.64 52.31 -49.05
C ASN A 897 4.71 52.05 -50.12
N LEU A 898 4.95 50.82 -50.57
CA LEU A 898 5.85 50.50 -51.70
C LEU A 898 5.08 50.04 -52.94
N ARG A 899 3.91 49.42 -52.74
CA ARG A 899 3.16 48.70 -53.78
C ARG A 899 2.98 49.46 -55.10
N ILE A 900 2.58 50.73 -55.08
CA ILE A 900 2.29 51.48 -56.31
C ILE A 900 3.59 51.75 -57.09
N ALA A 901 4.67 52.07 -56.38
CA ALA A 901 5.97 52.26 -57.01
C ALA A 901 6.53 50.95 -57.56
N MET A 902 6.32 49.81 -56.89
CA MET A 902 6.75 48.50 -57.39
C MET A 902 5.90 48.04 -58.57
N ASP A 903 4.58 48.21 -58.52
CA ASP A 903 3.64 47.98 -59.63
C ASP A 903 3.94 48.85 -60.87
N GLN A 904 4.79 49.88 -60.73
CA GLN A 904 5.25 50.72 -61.82
C GLN A 904 6.67 50.36 -62.29
N LEU A 905 7.63 50.14 -61.38
CA LEU A 905 8.97 49.65 -61.73
C LEU A 905 8.94 48.28 -62.42
N LEU A 906 8.09 47.34 -61.96
CA LEU A 906 8.02 46.00 -62.54
C LEU A 906 7.42 45.97 -63.95
N LYS A 907 6.75 47.03 -64.40
CA LYS A 907 6.30 47.20 -65.79
C LYS A 907 7.42 47.62 -66.75
N LEU A 908 8.57 48.03 -66.21
CA LEU A 908 9.73 48.46 -66.98
C LEU A 908 10.70 47.30 -67.30
N VAL A 909 10.34 46.08 -66.89
CA VAL A 909 11.12 44.86 -67.17
C VAL A 909 10.75 44.37 -68.57
N PRO A 910 11.69 44.33 -69.55
CA PRO A 910 11.38 43.85 -70.89
C PRO A 910 11.01 42.35 -70.90
N GLU A 911 10.18 41.91 -71.84
CA GLU A 911 9.78 40.49 -71.99
C GLU A 911 10.98 39.54 -72.14
N ASN A 912 12.11 40.06 -72.62
CA ASN A 912 13.38 39.34 -72.80
C ASN A 912 14.19 39.14 -71.49
N GLN A 913 13.82 39.78 -70.37
CA GLN A 913 14.61 39.81 -69.13
C GLN A 913 13.85 39.23 -67.93
N SER A 914 14.19 38.01 -67.52
CA SER A 914 13.57 37.38 -66.34
C SER A 914 14.12 37.94 -65.02
N ILE A 915 13.37 38.83 -64.37
CA ILE A 915 13.60 39.22 -62.96
C ILE A 915 12.63 38.47 -62.07
N ASP A 916 12.96 37.23 -61.72
CA ASP A 916 12.14 36.45 -60.81
C ASP A 916 12.43 36.82 -59.34
N LEU A 917 11.65 37.78 -58.84
CA LEU A 917 11.69 38.17 -57.42
C LEU A 917 10.95 37.19 -56.48
N ASN A 918 10.46 36.06 -56.97
CA ASN A 918 9.97 34.92 -56.18
C ASN A 918 10.94 33.72 -56.13
N SER A 919 11.76 33.54 -57.17
CA SER A 919 12.82 32.51 -57.23
C SER A 919 13.71 32.57 -55.98
N PRO A 920 13.86 31.46 -55.21
CA PRO A 920 14.72 31.44 -54.03
C PRO A 920 16.21 31.49 -54.37
N ASP A 921 16.58 31.11 -55.59
CA ASP A 921 17.97 31.01 -56.06
C ASP A 921 18.47 32.33 -56.68
N ASP A 922 17.57 33.19 -57.16
CA ASP A 922 17.89 34.49 -57.74
C ASP A 922 18.02 35.59 -56.68
N ILE A 923 19.25 35.77 -56.20
CA ILE A 923 19.56 36.75 -55.15
C ILE A 923 19.59 38.18 -55.73
N TYR A 924 18.83 39.12 -55.13
CA TYR A 924 18.94 40.56 -55.42
C TYR A 924 19.08 41.43 -54.16
N THR A 925 19.69 42.60 -54.34
CA THR A 925 19.53 43.78 -53.49
C THR A 925 18.62 44.77 -54.18
N VAL A 926 17.52 45.16 -53.52
CA VAL A 926 16.47 46.00 -54.11
C VAL A 926 16.47 47.38 -53.48
N LEU A 927 16.50 48.42 -54.31
CA LEU A 927 16.25 49.80 -53.90
C LEU A 927 14.79 50.12 -54.21
N ALA A 928 13.94 50.13 -53.19
CA ALA A 928 12.49 50.23 -53.33
C ALA A 928 11.98 51.66 -53.03
N PRO A 929 11.69 52.49 -54.06
CA PRO A 929 10.97 53.74 -53.84
C PRO A 929 9.62 53.56 -53.15
N VAL A 930 9.25 54.52 -52.31
CA VAL A 930 7.89 54.63 -51.75
C VAL A 930 6.88 55.12 -52.79
N ASN A 931 5.58 54.87 -52.58
CA ASN A 931 4.48 55.36 -53.41
C ASN A 931 4.53 56.90 -53.63
N GLN A 932 4.99 57.66 -52.63
CA GLN A 932 5.16 59.10 -52.73
C GLN A 932 6.23 59.49 -53.77
N ALA A 933 7.24 58.65 -54.02
CA ALA A 933 8.26 58.90 -55.03
C ALA A 933 7.67 58.99 -56.44
N VAL A 934 6.64 58.18 -56.74
CA VAL A 934 5.84 58.27 -57.97
C VAL A 934 5.08 59.58 -58.04
N GLN A 935 4.47 59.99 -56.93
CA GLN A 935 3.62 61.18 -56.83
C GLN A 935 4.42 62.50 -56.90
N PHE A 936 5.73 62.44 -56.65
CA PHE A 936 6.66 63.58 -56.73
C PHE A 936 7.57 63.55 -57.97
N LEU A 937 7.34 62.65 -58.93
CA LEU A 937 7.89 62.79 -60.29
C LEU A 937 7.38 64.08 -60.94
N SER A 938 8.18 64.69 -61.82
CA SER A 938 7.65 65.73 -62.70
C SER A 938 6.61 65.13 -63.67
N PHE A 939 5.77 65.99 -64.26
CA PHE A 939 4.85 65.54 -65.32
C PHE A 939 5.62 64.90 -66.49
N GLU A 940 6.80 65.41 -66.80
CA GLU A 940 7.64 64.97 -67.91
C GLU A 940 8.30 63.62 -67.63
N ASP A 941 8.85 63.44 -66.42
CA ASP A 941 9.42 62.16 -65.98
C ASP A 941 8.35 61.07 -65.88
N SER A 942 7.18 61.42 -65.33
CA SER A 942 6.03 60.51 -65.26
C SER A 942 5.49 60.16 -66.64
N PHE A 943 5.44 61.11 -67.58
CA PHE A 943 5.02 60.83 -68.95
C PHE A 943 6.02 59.91 -69.68
N TYR A 944 7.32 60.18 -69.56
CA TYR A 944 8.38 59.37 -70.18
C TYR A 944 8.41 57.93 -69.64
N LEU A 945 8.42 57.77 -68.30
CA LEU A 945 8.44 56.46 -67.63
C LEU A 945 7.28 55.54 -68.04
N ASN A 946 6.12 56.11 -68.36
CA ASN A 946 4.93 55.34 -68.71
C ASN A 946 4.71 55.13 -70.22
N ASN A 947 5.39 55.85 -71.12
CA ASN A 947 5.05 55.85 -72.56
C ASN A 947 6.23 55.82 -73.55
N ASN A 948 7.37 56.45 -73.25
CA ASN A 948 8.38 56.85 -74.26
C ASN A 948 9.82 56.39 -73.95
N MET A 949 10.01 55.29 -73.22
CA MET A 949 11.34 54.82 -72.81
C MET A 949 11.94 53.79 -73.78
N SER A 950 13.24 53.88 -74.07
CA SER A 950 13.99 52.88 -74.86
C SER A 950 14.40 51.68 -74.00
N GLU A 951 14.57 50.49 -74.61
CA GLU A 951 14.96 49.25 -73.92
C GLU A 951 16.28 49.39 -73.14
N GLU A 952 17.25 50.14 -73.67
CA GLU A 952 18.51 50.46 -72.98
C GLU A 952 18.27 51.29 -71.70
N MET A 953 17.39 52.30 -71.76
CA MET A 953 17.03 53.11 -70.60
C MET A 953 16.20 52.32 -69.59
N MET A 954 15.27 51.47 -70.04
CA MET A 954 14.53 50.53 -69.20
C MET A 954 15.50 49.66 -68.39
N ASN A 955 16.41 48.96 -69.08
CA ASN A 955 17.42 48.11 -68.47
C ASN A 955 18.32 48.88 -67.49
N SER A 956 18.67 50.13 -67.80
CA SER A 956 19.50 50.97 -66.93
C SER A 956 18.76 51.40 -65.64
N VAL A 957 17.48 51.78 -65.73
CA VAL A 957 16.64 52.08 -64.55
C VAL A 957 16.44 50.82 -63.70
N ILE A 958 16.11 49.71 -64.34
CA ILE A 958 15.91 48.41 -63.70
C ILE A 958 17.17 47.95 -62.95
N GLY A 959 18.35 47.99 -63.58
CA GLY A 959 19.61 47.56 -62.95
C GLY A 959 19.97 48.34 -61.69
N ARG A 960 19.65 49.64 -61.63
CA ARG A 960 19.85 50.48 -60.42
C ARG A 960 18.94 50.06 -59.26
N HIS A 961 17.72 49.64 -59.55
CA HIS A 961 16.74 49.27 -58.51
C HIS A 961 16.78 47.78 -58.14
N PHE A 962 17.27 46.89 -59.02
CA PHE A 962 17.31 45.44 -58.84
C PHE A 962 18.72 44.86 -59.09
N ILE A 963 19.62 45.06 -58.13
CA ILE A 963 21.03 44.66 -58.21
C ILE A 963 21.15 43.14 -57.96
N ARG A 964 21.37 42.33 -59.00
CA ARG A 964 21.47 40.85 -58.91
C ARG A 964 22.83 40.41 -58.35
N GLY A 965 22.84 39.27 -57.65
CA GLY A 965 24.02 38.48 -57.30
C GLY A 965 24.38 38.42 -55.81
N ALA A 966 23.96 39.38 -54.98
CA ALA A 966 24.30 39.41 -53.55
C ALA A 966 23.30 40.22 -52.69
N LYS A 967 23.39 40.06 -51.37
CA LYS A 967 22.59 40.78 -50.35
C LYS A 967 23.43 41.85 -49.65
N TYR A 968 23.46 43.07 -50.18
CA TYR A 968 24.27 44.16 -49.62
C TYR A 968 23.51 44.89 -48.49
N THR A 969 23.97 44.75 -47.25
CA THR A 969 23.50 45.56 -46.10
C THR A 969 24.26 46.89 -46.00
N LEU A 970 23.61 47.96 -45.51
CA LEU A 970 24.26 49.27 -45.28
C LEU A 970 25.38 49.24 -44.21
N GLN A 971 25.55 48.14 -43.46
CA GLN A 971 26.65 47.99 -42.50
C GLN A 971 28.01 47.72 -43.16
N HIS A 972 28.05 47.38 -44.45
CA HIS A 972 29.31 47.23 -45.20
C HIS A 972 29.84 48.55 -45.77
N ILE A 973 29.16 49.67 -45.52
CA ILE A 973 29.44 50.96 -46.15
C ILE A 973 30.11 51.91 -45.16
N THR A 974 31.40 52.17 -45.39
CA THR A 974 32.21 53.20 -44.71
C THR A 974 31.88 54.61 -45.23
N ASP A 975 32.14 55.62 -44.39
CA ASP A 975 31.74 57.00 -44.68
C ASP A 975 32.73 57.66 -45.66
N GLY A 976 32.23 58.08 -46.83
CA GLY A 976 33.00 58.81 -47.85
C GLY A 976 33.72 57.98 -48.92
N GLU A 977 33.61 56.65 -48.93
CA GLU A 977 34.20 55.80 -49.98
C GLU A 977 33.19 55.45 -51.10
N ILE A 978 33.68 55.40 -52.34
CA ILE A 978 32.90 54.88 -53.47
C ILE A 978 32.93 53.36 -53.41
N ASP A 979 31.83 52.77 -52.94
CA ASP A 979 31.63 51.32 -52.91
C ASP A 979 31.74 50.71 -54.32
N THR A 980 32.67 49.78 -54.50
CA THR A 980 32.97 49.07 -55.76
C THR A 980 31.80 48.25 -56.32
N TYR A 981 30.76 47.97 -55.53
CA TYR A 981 29.55 47.28 -55.96
C TYR A 981 28.50 48.27 -56.49
N PHE A 982 28.41 49.47 -55.91
CA PHE A 982 27.56 50.56 -56.41
C PHE A 982 28.19 51.27 -57.62
N SER A 983 29.52 51.29 -57.75
CA SER A 983 30.21 51.85 -58.92
C SER A 983 29.89 51.13 -60.23
N LEU A 984 29.52 49.83 -60.19
CA LEU A 984 29.01 49.09 -61.36
C LEU A 984 27.75 49.71 -61.99
N HIS A 985 27.04 50.57 -61.24
CA HIS A 985 25.82 51.25 -61.65
C HIS A 985 25.96 52.79 -61.60
N ASN A 986 27.19 53.31 -61.48
CA ASN A 986 27.49 54.73 -61.28
C ASN A 986 26.73 55.38 -60.11
N MET A 987 26.57 54.63 -59.01
CA MET A 987 25.94 55.09 -57.77
C MET A 987 26.98 55.29 -56.66
N THR A 988 26.71 56.22 -55.75
CA THR A 988 27.53 56.47 -54.54
C THR A 988 26.62 56.58 -53.31
N VAL A 989 27.13 56.26 -52.11
CA VAL A 989 26.36 56.35 -50.87
C VAL A 989 26.96 57.42 -49.96
N LEU A 990 26.14 58.38 -49.55
CA LEU A 990 26.52 59.46 -48.62
C LEU A 990 25.84 59.26 -47.27
N LYS A 991 26.56 59.57 -46.19
CA LYS A 991 26.05 59.49 -44.82
C LYS A 991 26.27 60.83 -44.13
N ASN A 992 25.25 61.34 -43.46
CA ASN A 992 25.33 62.58 -42.70
C ASN A 992 24.38 62.56 -41.50
N SER A 993 24.38 63.62 -40.70
CA SER A 993 23.55 63.75 -39.49
C SER A 993 22.03 63.69 -39.73
N SER A 994 21.58 63.82 -40.99
CA SER A 994 20.17 63.72 -41.37
C SER A 994 19.77 62.34 -41.93
N GLY A 995 20.71 61.46 -42.27
CA GLY A 995 20.44 60.10 -42.76
C GLY A 995 21.51 59.51 -43.69
N VAL A 996 21.16 58.41 -44.35
CA VAL A 996 21.92 57.80 -45.45
C VAL A 996 21.20 58.11 -46.77
N PHE A 997 21.97 58.41 -47.81
CA PHE A 997 21.48 58.79 -49.14
C PHE A 997 22.20 57.98 -50.21
N ILE A 998 21.47 57.51 -51.21
CA ILE A 998 22.01 56.90 -52.42
C ILE A 998 21.94 57.96 -53.52
N VAL A 999 23.08 58.26 -54.13
CA VAL A 999 23.23 59.34 -55.11
C VAL A 999 23.56 58.77 -56.48
N TRP A 1000 22.77 59.17 -57.48
CA TRP A 1000 22.94 58.80 -58.89
C TRP A 1000 22.59 60.00 -59.77
N GLN A 1001 23.53 60.45 -60.63
CA GLN A 1001 23.36 61.59 -61.55
C GLN A 1001 22.58 62.79 -60.95
N ASN A 1002 23.07 63.30 -59.81
CA ASN A 1002 22.47 64.40 -59.02
C ASN A 1002 21.11 64.11 -58.35
N ILE A 1003 20.50 62.93 -58.54
CA ILE A 1003 19.40 62.46 -57.68
C ILE A 1003 19.99 61.93 -56.37
N GLU A 1004 19.83 62.69 -55.29
CA GLU A 1004 20.05 62.21 -53.93
C GLU A 1004 18.76 61.57 -53.38
N ALA A 1005 18.68 60.24 -53.33
CA ALA A 1005 17.56 59.50 -52.77
C ALA A 1005 17.85 59.10 -51.31
N LYS A 1006 17.05 59.57 -50.36
CA LYS A 1006 17.21 59.25 -48.94
C LYS A 1006 16.74 57.84 -48.64
N VAL A 1007 17.55 57.05 -47.94
CA VAL A 1007 17.14 55.75 -47.42
C VAL A 1007 16.27 55.98 -46.18
N LEU A 1008 14.98 55.69 -46.30
CA LEU A 1008 13.97 55.86 -45.26
C LEU A 1008 13.97 54.68 -44.27
N ARG A 1009 14.16 53.45 -44.79
CA ARG A 1009 14.37 52.22 -44.02
C ARG A 1009 15.32 51.32 -44.79
N SER A 1010 16.24 50.66 -44.08
CA SER A 1010 17.26 49.81 -44.68
C SER A 1010 17.20 48.38 -44.16
N ASN A 1011 17.92 47.51 -44.84
CA ASN A 1011 18.19 46.13 -44.43
C ASN A 1011 16.92 45.30 -44.16
N ILE A 1012 15.85 45.48 -44.94
CA ILE A 1012 14.63 44.66 -44.81
C ILE A 1012 14.91 43.31 -45.49
N LEU A 1013 14.96 42.22 -44.72
CA LEU A 1013 15.45 40.94 -45.22
C LEU A 1013 14.36 40.11 -45.92
N ALA A 1014 14.70 39.48 -47.04
CA ALA A 1014 13.84 38.59 -47.85
C ALA A 1014 14.56 37.28 -48.22
N THR A 1015 13.83 36.20 -48.52
CA THR A 1015 14.41 34.86 -48.75
C THR A 1015 15.47 34.88 -49.84
N ASN A 1016 15.15 35.51 -50.96
CA ASN A 1016 16.01 35.76 -52.11
C ASN A 1016 16.63 37.17 -52.15
N GLY A 1017 16.69 37.92 -51.05
CA GLY A 1017 17.33 39.23 -51.11
C GLY A 1017 17.32 40.11 -49.88
N ILE A 1018 17.52 41.40 -50.11
CA ILE A 1018 17.40 42.48 -49.13
C ILE A 1018 16.83 43.74 -49.80
N ILE A 1019 16.01 44.50 -49.07
CA ILE A 1019 15.34 45.70 -49.57
C ILE A 1019 15.79 46.92 -48.75
N HIS A 1020 16.14 48.00 -49.45
CA HIS A 1020 16.33 49.34 -48.89
C HIS A 1020 15.27 50.27 -49.46
N VAL A 1021 14.43 50.83 -48.60
CA VAL A 1021 13.35 51.74 -48.99
C VAL A 1021 13.89 53.15 -49.14
N ILE A 1022 13.68 53.74 -50.32
CA ILE A 1022 14.15 55.09 -50.68
C ILE A 1022 12.99 56.06 -50.94
N ASP A 1023 13.25 57.37 -50.84
CA ASP A 1023 12.24 58.43 -51.00
C ASP A 1023 11.99 58.88 -52.46
N LYS A 1024 12.85 58.48 -53.40
CA LYS A 1024 12.81 58.86 -54.83
C LYS A 1024 13.04 57.66 -55.74
N ILE A 1025 12.60 57.76 -56.99
CA ILE A 1025 12.97 56.83 -58.07
C ILE A 1025 14.29 57.32 -58.69
N LEU A 1026 15.24 56.41 -58.95
CA LEU A 1026 16.54 56.74 -59.55
C LEU A 1026 16.45 56.87 -61.08
N PHE A 1027 15.67 57.85 -61.56
CA PHE A 1027 15.40 58.14 -62.97
C PHE A 1027 15.36 59.65 -63.24
N THR A 1028 15.96 60.07 -64.36
CA THR A 1028 15.85 61.40 -64.95
C THR A 1028 15.45 61.28 -66.42
N THR A 1029 14.58 62.18 -66.90
CA THR A 1029 14.41 62.40 -68.35
C THR A 1029 15.69 62.90 -69.02
N PRO A 1030 15.98 62.45 -70.26
CA PRO A 1030 17.09 62.96 -71.05
C PRO A 1030 16.72 64.30 -71.70
N TYR A 1031 16.81 65.39 -70.94
CA TYR A 1031 16.55 66.73 -71.46
C TYR A 1031 17.80 67.38 -72.08
N GLU A 1032 17.65 67.96 -73.28
CA GLU A 1032 18.71 68.75 -73.92
C GLU A 1032 19.03 70.00 -73.11
N THR A 1033 20.32 70.33 -73.00
CA THR A 1033 20.81 71.46 -72.20
C THR A 1033 20.36 72.80 -72.78
N SER A 1034 19.58 73.57 -72.01
CA SER A 1034 19.27 74.98 -72.32
C SER A 1034 19.44 75.87 -71.09
N THR A 1035 20.49 76.68 -71.09
CA THR A 1035 20.85 77.62 -70.02
C THR A 1035 20.08 78.93 -70.11
N VAL A 1036 19.42 79.37 -69.01
CA VAL A 1036 19.06 80.78 -68.79
C VAL A 1036 19.38 81.18 -67.34
N THR A 1037 19.76 82.43 -67.14
CA THR A 1037 20.36 82.99 -65.92
C THR A 1037 19.39 83.31 -64.79
N THR A 1038 19.92 83.36 -63.57
CA THR A 1038 19.29 83.84 -62.34
C THR A 1038 18.79 85.29 -62.40
N THR A 1039 17.62 85.56 -61.81
CA THR A 1039 17.25 86.89 -61.31
C THR A 1039 16.64 86.78 -59.92
N THR A 1040 17.25 87.41 -58.92
CA THR A 1040 16.76 87.45 -57.52
C THR A 1040 15.87 88.67 -57.26
N LEU A 1041 14.81 88.56 -56.43
CA LEU A 1041 14.43 89.67 -55.53
C LEU A 1041 13.48 89.27 -54.37
N LYS A 1042 13.87 89.77 -53.19
CA LYS A 1042 13.25 89.82 -51.83
C LYS A 1042 11.71 89.82 -51.70
N GLY A 1043 11.22 89.20 -50.60
CA GLY A 1043 10.40 89.93 -49.61
C GLY A 1043 9.16 89.24 -48.99
N ASN A 1044 9.14 89.17 -47.65
CA ASN A 1044 8.07 89.55 -46.67
C ASN A 1044 6.58 89.60 -47.11
N ILE A 1045 5.55 89.31 -46.27
CA ILE A 1045 5.45 88.88 -44.86
C ILE A 1045 4.05 88.22 -44.64
N SER A 1046 3.82 87.61 -43.47
CA SER A 1046 2.56 86.94 -43.06
C SER A 1046 1.25 87.72 -43.22
N HIS A 1047 0.13 87.01 -43.47
CA HIS A 1047 -1.17 87.34 -42.85
C HIS A 1047 -2.12 86.13 -42.73
N VAL A 1048 -3.04 86.23 -41.75
CA VAL A 1048 -4.13 85.33 -41.33
C VAL A 1048 -5.39 86.23 -41.29
N PRO A 1049 -6.63 85.82 -41.69
CA PRO A 1049 -7.45 84.86 -40.92
C PRO A 1049 -8.54 84.00 -41.64
N SER A 1050 -9.25 83.22 -40.83
CA SER A 1050 -10.38 82.29 -41.06
C SER A 1050 -11.74 82.92 -41.42
N LEU A 1051 -12.75 82.10 -41.82
CA LEU A 1051 -14.06 81.98 -41.11
C LEU A 1051 -15.02 80.85 -41.68
N PHE A 1052 -15.53 79.97 -40.78
CA PHE A 1052 -16.94 79.48 -40.65
C PHE A 1052 -17.65 78.65 -41.78
N CYS A 1053 -18.85 78.02 -41.64
CA CYS A 1053 -19.65 77.28 -40.59
C CYS A 1053 -21.08 76.93 -41.18
N VAL A 1054 -22.00 76.09 -40.68
CA VAL A 1054 -22.07 74.87 -39.81
C VAL A 1054 -23.51 74.26 -39.88
N SER A 1055 -23.69 72.93 -39.87
CA SER A 1055 -24.97 72.23 -39.57
C SER A 1055 -24.77 70.74 -39.25
N TYR A 1056 -25.58 69.96 -38.48
CA TYR A 1056 -26.67 70.04 -37.46
C TYR A 1056 -27.48 68.71 -37.65
N SER A 1057 -28.08 67.96 -36.71
CA SER A 1057 -27.98 67.76 -35.24
C SER A 1057 -29.05 66.73 -34.72
N VAL A 1058 -29.25 66.63 -33.38
CA VAL A 1058 -30.38 65.99 -32.62
C VAL A 1058 -30.30 64.46 -32.42
N THR A 1059 -30.52 63.82 -31.25
CA THR A 1059 -30.32 64.01 -29.76
C THR A 1059 -30.16 62.57 -29.17
N ASN A 1060 -30.38 62.09 -27.91
CA ASN A 1060 -30.83 62.46 -26.54
C ASN A 1060 -30.47 61.23 -25.60
N ILE A 1061 -30.55 61.12 -24.25
CA ILE A 1061 -30.83 61.94 -23.04
C ILE A 1061 -30.32 61.13 -21.77
N ALA A 1062 -30.36 61.70 -20.54
CA ALA A 1062 -30.27 61.02 -19.21
C ALA A 1062 -28.91 60.38 -18.76
N LEU A 1063 -28.47 60.40 -17.46
CA LEU A 1063 -28.86 61.21 -16.27
C LEU A 1063 -27.79 61.13 -15.13
N MET A 1064 -27.38 62.29 -14.56
CA MET A 1064 -26.81 62.60 -13.20
C MET A 1064 -25.53 61.91 -12.62
N LEU A 1065 -24.48 62.66 -12.21
CA LEU A 1065 -24.07 63.15 -10.84
C LEU A 1065 -23.41 62.08 -9.92
N VAL A 1066 -22.51 62.33 -8.94
CA VAL A 1066 -22.18 63.50 -8.06
C VAL A 1066 -20.66 63.61 -7.74
N ILE A 1067 -20.15 64.86 -7.71
CA ILE A 1067 -19.06 65.54 -6.91
C ILE A 1067 -18.00 64.74 -6.08
N ALA A 1068 -16.79 65.32 -5.94
CA ALA A 1068 -15.60 64.79 -5.25
C ALA A 1068 -15.40 65.22 -3.75
N ARG A 1069 -14.38 64.61 -3.09
CA ARG A 1069 -13.93 64.75 -1.67
C ARG A 1069 -14.88 64.03 -0.66
N ALA A 1070 -14.44 63.31 0.38
CA ALA A 1070 -13.13 63.28 1.07
C ALA A 1070 -12.89 62.00 1.93
N ILE A 1071 -11.61 61.73 2.26
CA ILE A 1071 -11.08 61.25 3.58
C ILE A 1071 -11.41 59.83 4.13
N LYS A 1072 -10.30 59.10 4.41
CA LYS A 1072 -10.04 58.02 5.42
C LYS A 1072 -10.57 56.58 5.25
N THR A 1073 -9.58 55.67 5.26
CA THR A 1073 -9.53 54.34 5.92
C THR A 1073 -10.71 53.37 5.76
N LEU A 1074 -10.47 52.30 4.99
CA LEU A 1074 -9.81 51.12 5.55
C LEU A 1074 -8.67 50.66 4.62
#